data_AF-A0A1G3ERM1-F1
#
_entry.id   AF-A0A1G3ERM1-F1
#
_cell.length_a   1.000
_cell.length_b   1.000
_cell.length_c   1.000
_cell.angle_alpha   90.00
_cell.angle_beta   90.00
_cell.angle_gamma   90.00
#
_symmetry.space_group_name_H-M   'P 1'
#
loop_
_entity.id
_entity.type
_entity.pdbx_description
1 polymer ?
#
loop_
_entity_poly.entity_id
_entity_poly.type
_entity_poly.pdbx_seq_one_letter_code
_entity_poly.pdbx_strand_id
1 'polypeptide(L)'
;MAVWVTWPALTKLGTLGIFAGLLTLSMEREELLKNNLFDVDDYPRANQDITCDERSKTVRTEDGTCNILSNPAEGSVYRRFGRNVNPAITFGEGSKGTLLTPNPRDVSNTLLARDSFKPATSLNFIAASWIQFMVHDWVSHGPNSVGDDIQVPLPAGDVLGSGSLSIQRTQADLDRTPADAGKPPTYRNVNTHWWDGSQLYGSSKESSDKIRSFVDGRLKVNADNSLPTELISGKPITGVNDNWWLGLSMLHQLFTLEHNAIAGKLKQAYPAQTDQWIYDHARLANAALMAKIHTIEWTPAIIANPVTERAMHANWYGLLGDGGPRDKYQEEIRQVRADLEKSDSFIARILGIDPNAADGTGSSAISHALAGIVGSAAPNNHGTPYTLTEEFVAVYRMHPLLRDKVDVYDIGANVAARSIPFENTRDRDAQSIISTERTDRLWYSFGITNPGALTLHNYPNALRNLSVPLIGNIDLATIDVVRDRERGVPRYNEFRRQIGLNPITQFEDLTKDPATLAQLKRLYSNDIEQIDTMVGQLAETVRPEGFGFGETAFQIFILNASRRLMTDRFYTADYRPEVYTQVGMDWVENTTMVDVLKRHNPELATSLNGVENAFKPWGLNIPADYQSWPAASKQENLWVNGAMRTQIAADQLPALEKIDIGGLISTILWKKVQDRTDVAPADYKKPLHAHGVMAKVKFAAVAGNPYTGLFQGADSGLLRLSVTGDPADRGFAPGLAWKAFVDGKPSENVSALYTLSGQGTNYNYFANEMSQYVVPEVNESLGTTILFSAVSAKPTLLLLNDMAEVSQKGVAVTTPKSPTQLYFVPRVELKTRFSSAPHDFRTDLLTLTAGTKLYDVYATSMEIKTSIIPSISRTYASQRRNSAIKIGEMELTSPMIASTFGDSGVFFKHQRNEDK
;
A
#
# COMPACT_ATOMS: atom_id res chain seq x y z
N MET A 1 17.98 -15.73 23.00
CA MET A 1 17.35 -15.10 21.81
C MET A 1 17.10 -13.65 22.16
N ALA A 2 17.37 -12.71 21.26
CA ALA A 2 17.13 -11.30 21.51
C ALA A 2 15.63 -11.03 21.69
N VAL A 3 15.26 -10.15 22.63
CA VAL A 3 13.87 -9.75 22.90
C VAL A 3 13.17 -9.31 21.60
N TRP A 4 13.91 -8.60 20.73
CA TRP A 4 13.53 -8.17 19.38
C TRP A 4 12.78 -9.19 18.51
N VAL A 5 13.22 -10.45 18.50
CA VAL A 5 12.60 -11.51 17.69
C VAL A 5 11.73 -12.45 18.53
N THR A 6 11.72 -12.27 19.85
CA THR A 6 11.04 -13.16 20.79
C THR A 6 9.61 -12.70 21.06
N TRP A 7 9.39 -11.42 21.37
CA TRP A 7 8.03 -10.91 21.62
C TRP A 7 7.12 -10.98 20.39
N PRO A 8 7.57 -10.74 19.13
CA PRO A 8 6.68 -10.85 17.97
C PRO A 8 6.28 -12.32 17.69
N ALA A 9 7.14 -13.28 18.06
CA ALA A 9 6.85 -14.69 17.92
C ALA A 9 5.76 -15.18 18.88
N LEU A 10 5.44 -14.40 19.94
CA LEU A 10 4.33 -14.69 20.85
C LEU A 10 2.98 -14.70 20.12
N THR A 11 2.84 -14.04 18.98
CA THR A 11 1.63 -14.09 18.12
C THR A 11 1.19 -15.52 17.79
N LYS A 12 2.11 -16.49 17.75
CA LYS A 12 1.81 -17.93 17.57
C LYS A 12 0.96 -18.53 18.69
N LEU A 13 0.88 -17.85 19.83
CA LEU A 13 0.10 -18.24 21.01
C LEU A 13 -1.29 -17.58 21.00
N GLY A 14 -1.71 -17.03 19.86
CA GLY A 14 -2.99 -16.36 19.67
C GLY A 14 -3.09 -15.05 20.45
N THR A 15 -4.30 -14.74 20.91
CA THR A 15 -4.62 -13.49 21.61
C THR A 15 -3.70 -13.23 22.80
N LEU A 16 -3.50 -14.20 23.70
CA LEU A 16 -2.67 -14.02 24.89
C LEU A 16 -1.23 -13.61 24.54
N GLY A 17 -0.69 -14.17 23.46
CA GLY A 17 0.64 -13.82 22.98
C GLY A 17 0.73 -12.41 22.39
N ILE A 18 -0.33 -11.93 21.73
CA ILE A 18 -0.42 -10.53 21.28
C ILE A 18 -0.38 -9.59 22.49
N PHE A 19 -1.15 -9.86 23.55
CA PHE A 19 -1.13 -9.02 24.77
C PHE A 19 0.21 -9.03 25.48
N ALA A 20 0.86 -10.19 25.59
CA ALA A 20 2.20 -10.28 26.15
C ALA A 20 3.20 -9.42 25.34
N GLY A 21 3.11 -9.44 24.01
CA GLY A 21 3.90 -8.55 23.15
C GLY A 21 3.61 -7.05 23.38
N LEU A 22 2.34 -6.67 23.54
CA LEU A 22 1.96 -5.29 23.85
C LEU A 22 2.53 -4.82 25.20
N LEU A 23 2.50 -5.68 26.22
CA LEU A 23 3.08 -5.37 27.54
C LEU A 23 4.60 -5.19 27.44
N THR A 24 5.31 -6.06 26.70
CA THR A 24 6.74 -5.88 26.43
C THR A 24 7.03 -4.53 25.79
N LEU A 25 6.33 -4.17 24.72
CA LEU A 25 6.50 -2.86 24.05
C LEU A 25 6.20 -1.69 24.98
N SER A 26 5.19 -1.83 25.84
CA SER A 26 4.85 -0.81 26.82
C SER A 26 5.96 -0.60 27.85
N MET A 27 6.59 -1.68 28.33
CA MET A 27 7.71 -1.61 29.27
C MET A 27 8.96 -1.02 28.63
N GLU A 28 9.30 -1.45 27.41
CA GLU A 28 10.42 -0.88 26.64
C GLU A 28 10.24 0.63 26.46
N ARG A 29 9.02 1.06 26.11
CA ARG A 29 8.70 2.48 25.96
C ARG A 29 8.87 3.26 27.27
N GLU A 30 8.40 2.75 28.40
CA GLU A 30 8.53 3.45 29.69
C GLU A 30 9.98 3.56 30.15
N GLU A 31 10.79 2.52 29.93
CA GLU A 31 12.22 2.57 30.24
C GLU A 31 12.93 3.65 29.40
N LEU A 32 12.60 3.75 28.11
CA LEU A 32 13.11 4.83 27.25
C LEU A 32 12.60 6.21 27.68
N LEU A 33 11.32 6.36 28.03
CA LEU A 33 10.77 7.63 28.52
C LEU A 33 11.48 8.11 29.79
N LYS A 34 11.92 7.19 30.64
CA LYS A 34 12.63 7.52 31.87
C LYS A 34 14.09 7.91 31.64
N ASN A 35 14.79 7.22 30.74
CA ASN A 35 16.25 7.30 30.64
C ASN A 35 16.78 8.03 29.39
N ASN A 36 15.93 8.27 28.39
CA ASN A 36 16.35 8.69 27.05
C ASN A 36 15.69 10.01 26.61
N LEU A 37 15.47 10.93 27.55
CA LEU A 37 14.92 12.26 27.27
C LEU A 37 15.81 13.33 27.91
N PHE A 38 16.58 14.03 27.07
CA PHE A 38 17.49 15.07 27.53
C PHE A 38 17.13 16.42 26.91
N ASP A 39 16.77 17.37 27.77
CA ASP A 39 16.59 18.77 27.40
C ASP A 39 17.95 19.47 27.26
N VAL A 40 18.06 20.33 26.24
CA VAL A 40 19.24 21.12 25.95
C VAL A 40 18.89 22.59 25.68
N ASP A 41 17.64 23.02 25.89
CA ASP A 41 17.15 24.38 25.64
C ASP A 41 17.13 25.26 26.89
N ASP A 42 16.87 26.57 26.69
CA ASP A 42 16.69 27.57 27.75
C ASP A 42 15.26 28.15 27.66
N TYR A 43 14.30 27.38 28.17
CA TYR A 43 12.89 27.76 28.19
C TYR A 43 12.59 29.04 28.97
N PRO A 44 13.17 29.29 30.16
CA PRO A 44 12.98 30.55 30.87
C PRO A 44 13.32 31.78 30.01
N ARG A 45 14.40 31.73 29.22
CA ARG A 45 14.73 32.80 28.27
C ARG A 45 13.77 32.82 27.09
N ALA A 46 13.50 31.67 26.49
CA ALA A 46 12.62 31.55 25.32
C ALA A 46 11.18 32.02 25.58
N ASN A 47 10.68 31.88 26.81
CA ASN A 47 9.32 32.26 27.20
C ASN A 47 9.14 33.76 27.47
N GLN A 48 10.21 34.56 27.59
CA GLN A 48 10.12 35.96 28.04
C GLN A 48 9.22 36.83 27.17
N ASP A 49 9.23 36.58 25.86
CA ASP A 49 8.55 37.42 24.87
C ASP A 49 7.30 36.76 24.29
N ILE A 50 6.84 35.62 24.84
CA ILE A 50 5.68 34.89 24.32
C ILE A 50 4.46 35.16 25.19
N THR A 51 3.40 35.69 24.57
CA THR A 51 2.10 35.91 25.21
C THR A 51 1.03 35.05 24.55
N CYS A 52 0.34 34.22 25.34
CA CYS A 52 -0.78 33.42 24.85
C CYS A 52 -2.09 34.22 24.93
N ASP A 53 -2.67 34.54 23.77
CA ASP A 53 -3.94 35.23 23.65
C ASP A 53 -5.15 34.27 23.74
N GLU A 54 -6.37 34.80 23.60
CA GLU A 54 -7.58 33.96 23.67
C GLU A 54 -7.69 32.97 22.50
N ARG A 55 -7.20 33.33 21.30
CA ARG A 55 -7.22 32.44 20.13
C ARG A 55 -6.28 31.26 20.36
N SER A 56 -5.07 31.52 20.86
CA SER A 56 -4.04 30.50 21.08
C SER A 56 -4.39 29.50 22.16
N LYS A 57 -5.51 29.64 22.89
CA LYS A 57 -6.02 28.62 23.83
C LYS A 57 -6.80 27.50 23.15
N THR A 58 -7.33 27.72 21.95
CA THR A 58 -8.21 26.75 21.27
C THR A 58 -7.76 26.40 19.85
N VAL A 59 -6.62 26.93 19.38
CA VAL A 59 -6.14 26.68 18.02
C VAL A 59 -4.63 26.48 17.98
N ARG A 60 -4.14 25.76 16.95
CA ARG A 60 -2.71 25.65 16.67
C ARG A 60 -2.20 26.98 16.10
N THR A 61 -1.27 27.61 16.79
CA THR A 61 -0.57 28.81 16.32
C THR A 61 0.31 28.49 15.12
N GLU A 62 0.64 29.50 14.32
CA GLU A 62 1.42 29.32 13.09
C GLU A 62 2.88 28.93 13.37
N ASP A 63 3.44 29.31 14.51
CA ASP A 63 4.83 29.05 14.91
C ASP A 63 4.98 27.97 16.00
N GLY A 64 3.87 27.34 16.38
CA GLY A 64 3.82 26.27 17.38
C GLY A 64 3.87 26.74 18.83
N THR A 65 3.88 28.05 19.10
CA THR A 65 3.83 28.59 20.47
C THR A 65 2.49 28.32 21.15
N CYS A 66 2.47 28.42 22.49
CA CYS A 66 1.24 28.33 23.29
C CYS A 66 0.48 27.00 23.19
N ASN A 67 1.13 25.92 22.74
CA ASN A 67 0.61 24.56 22.93
C ASN A 67 0.59 24.24 24.43
N ILE A 68 1.75 24.25 25.09
CA ILE A 68 1.83 24.13 26.55
C ILE A 68 1.74 25.53 27.18
N LEU A 69 0.61 25.87 27.78
CA LEU A 69 0.36 27.23 28.28
C LEU A 69 1.33 27.67 29.39
N SER A 70 1.83 26.73 30.20
CA SER A 70 2.83 27.02 31.24
C SER A 70 4.27 27.11 30.72
N ASN A 71 4.51 26.64 29.50
CA ASN A 71 5.80 26.68 28.82
C ASN A 71 5.56 27.03 27.33
N PRO A 72 5.18 28.29 27.04
CA PRO A 72 4.61 28.64 25.74
C PRO A 72 5.58 28.52 24.55
N ALA A 73 6.88 28.40 24.79
CA ALA A 73 7.90 28.09 23.79
C ALA A 73 8.04 26.59 23.46
N GLU A 74 7.43 25.69 24.24
CA GLU A 74 7.60 24.24 24.07
C GLU A 74 7.17 23.80 22.66
N GLY A 75 8.05 23.06 21.99
CA GLY A 75 7.84 22.55 20.64
C GLY A 75 7.69 23.59 19.51
N SER A 76 7.84 24.89 19.79
CA SER A 76 7.76 25.95 18.78
C SER A 76 8.94 25.91 17.82
N VAL A 77 8.85 26.66 16.71
CA VAL A 77 10.00 26.91 15.83
C VAL A 77 11.20 27.47 16.60
N TYR A 78 12.39 27.22 16.08
CA TYR A 78 13.69 27.65 16.60
C TYR A 78 14.03 27.14 18.01
N ARG A 79 13.29 26.15 18.52
CA ARG A 79 13.73 25.35 19.67
C ARG A 79 14.80 24.35 19.24
N ARG A 80 15.73 24.09 20.15
CA ARG A 80 16.83 23.15 19.93
C ARG A 80 16.26 21.74 19.70
N PHE A 81 16.94 20.96 18.86
CA PHE A 81 16.71 19.52 18.85
C PHE A 81 17.15 18.94 20.19
N GLY A 82 16.25 18.19 20.83
CA GLY A 82 16.57 17.44 22.05
C GLY A 82 17.52 16.26 21.75
N ARG A 83 17.81 15.46 22.78
CA ARG A 83 18.59 14.22 22.62
C ARG A 83 17.88 13.02 23.24
N ASN A 84 18.04 11.86 22.59
CA ASN A 84 17.67 10.56 23.16
C ASN A 84 18.85 9.78 23.75
N VAL A 85 20.05 10.33 23.64
CA VAL A 85 21.30 9.78 24.19
C VAL A 85 21.94 10.80 25.11
N ASN A 86 22.84 10.35 25.98
CA ASN A 86 23.49 11.24 26.94
C ASN A 86 24.24 12.38 26.23
N PRO A 87 23.90 13.67 26.48
CA PRO A 87 24.59 14.79 25.83
C PRO A 87 26.10 14.78 26.05
N ALA A 88 26.62 14.22 27.16
CA ALA A 88 28.06 14.17 27.42
C ALA A 88 28.90 13.47 26.33
N ILE A 89 28.28 12.71 25.43
CA ILE A 89 28.96 12.04 24.33
C ILE A 89 28.68 12.65 22.94
N THR A 90 27.89 13.71 22.84
CA THR A 90 27.37 14.24 21.55
C THR A 90 28.16 15.42 20.98
N PHE A 91 29.47 15.52 21.24
CA PHE A 91 30.32 16.68 20.87
C PHE A 91 30.55 16.90 19.36
N GLY A 92 30.08 16.00 18.49
CA GLY A 92 30.41 16.00 17.07
C GLY A 92 31.86 15.57 16.81
N GLU A 93 32.12 15.05 15.61
CA GLU A 93 33.43 14.49 15.26
C GLU A 93 34.39 15.49 14.61
N GLY A 94 33.92 16.69 14.28
CA GLY A 94 34.76 17.76 13.73
C GLY A 94 35.89 18.16 14.67
N SER A 95 35.61 18.27 15.98
CA SER A 95 36.61 18.62 16.99
C SER A 95 37.62 17.48 17.29
N LYS A 96 37.25 16.23 16.96
CA LYS A 96 38.08 15.03 17.17
C LYS A 96 38.94 14.65 15.96
N GLY A 97 38.74 15.31 14.81
CA GLY A 97 39.44 14.99 13.57
C GLY A 97 38.99 13.68 12.90
N THR A 98 37.89 13.06 13.35
CA THR A 98 37.39 11.78 12.83
C THR A 98 36.21 11.91 11.87
N LEU A 99 35.75 13.14 11.62
CA LEU A 99 34.59 13.44 10.75
C LEU A 99 34.64 12.73 9.38
N LEU A 100 35.84 12.60 8.80
CA LEU A 100 36.07 12.00 7.48
C LEU A 100 36.61 10.56 7.56
N THR A 101 36.59 9.93 8.74
CA THR A 101 37.12 8.58 8.97
C THR A 101 36.00 7.61 9.40
N PRO A 102 35.82 6.48 8.68
CA PRO A 102 36.32 6.24 7.31
C PRO A 102 35.72 7.22 6.31
N ASN A 103 36.31 7.30 5.10
CA ASN A 103 35.89 8.26 4.08
C ASN A 103 34.38 8.09 3.76
N PRO A 104 33.53 9.13 4.00
CA PRO A 104 32.09 9.05 3.78
C PRO A 104 31.68 8.71 2.34
N ARG A 105 32.46 9.14 1.35
CA ARG A 105 32.22 8.82 -0.06
C ARG A 105 32.56 7.36 -0.37
N ASP A 106 33.59 6.79 0.24
CA ASP A 106 33.88 5.35 0.11
C ASP A 106 32.76 4.51 0.75
N VAL A 107 32.20 4.96 1.89
CA VAL A 107 31.01 4.34 2.50
C VAL A 107 29.80 4.40 1.54
N SER A 108 29.53 5.58 0.95
CA SER A 108 28.47 5.76 -0.07
C SER A 108 28.65 4.82 -1.26
N ASN A 109 29.85 4.75 -1.83
CA ASN A 109 30.17 3.92 -2.99
C ASN A 109 30.08 2.42 -2.72
N THR A 110 30.53 2.00 -1.54
CA THR A 110 30.77 0.57 -1.27
C THR A 110 29.59 -0.09 -0.58
N LEU A 111 28.90 0.58 0.36
CA LEU A 111 27.87 -0.03 1.21
C LEU A 111 26.46 0.50 0.98
N LEU A 112 26.31 1.73 0.50
CA LEU A 112 25.00 2.36 0.35
C LEU A 112 24.46 2.27 -1.07
N ALA A 113 25.32 2.50 -2.07
CA ALA A 113 25.00 2.46 -3.50
C ALA A 113 24.07 1.30 -3.89
N ARG A 114 22.94 1.62 -4.53
CA ARG A 114 22.05 0.59 -5.08
C ARG A 114 22.75 -0.17 -6.21
N ASP A 115 22.92 -1.48 -6.02
CA ASP A 115 23.39 -2.43 -7.04
C ASP A 115 22.24 -2.84 -7.97
N SER A 116 21.11 -3.15 -7.36
CA SER A 116 19.88 -3.69 -7.91
C SER A 116 18.73 -3.20 -7.03
N PHE A 117 17.57 -2.93 -7.63
CA PHE A 117 16.43 -2.46 -6.86
C PHE A 117 15.89 -3.58 -5.97
N LYS A 118 15.99 -3.41 -4.65
CA LYS A 118 15.43 -4.33 -3.67
C LYS A 118 14.10 -3.75 -3.16
N PRO A 119 12.92 -4.31 -3.52
CA PRO A 119 11.64 -3.72 -3.16
C PRO A 119 11.28 -3.99 -1.68
N ALA A 120 10.65 -3.01 -1.02
CA ALA A 120 9.92 -3.21 0.22
C ALA A 120 8.52 -3.76 -0.09
N THR A 121 8.37 -5.09 -0.09
CA THR A 121 7.16 -5.77 -0.60
C THR A 121 5.92 -5.59 0.28
N SER A 122 6.07 -5.18 1.54
CA SER A 122 4.94 -4.85 2.43
C SER A 122 4.34 -3.47 2.18
N LEU A 123 5.03 -2.61 1.42
CA LEU A 123 4.67 -1.21 1.18
C LEU A 123 4.46 -0.92 -0.30
N ASN A 124 3.64 0.07 -0.60
CA ASN A 124 3.59 0.72 -1.90
C ASN A 124 4.38 2.05 -1.90
N PHE A 125 4.53 2.65 -3.06
CA PHE A 125 5.37 3.83 -3.24
C PHE A 125 4.75 5.11 -2.66
N ILE A 126 3.43 5.12 -2.40
CA ILE A 126 2.78 6.19 -1.62
C ILE A 126 3.40 6.30 -0.24
N ALA A 127 3.76 5.17 0.39
CA ALA A 127 4.38 5.16 1.73
C ALA A 127 5.72 5.92 1.78
N ALA A 128 6.51 5.90 0.69
CA ALA A 128 7.76 6.64 0.59
C ALA A 128 7.53 8.15 0.48
N SER A 129 6.55 8.58 -0.32
CA SER A 129 6.16 9.99 -0.41
C SER A 129 5.57 10.48 0.91
N TRP A 130 4.74 9.67 1.55
CA TRP A 130 4.10 10.00 2.83
C TRP A 130 5.14 10.31 3.90
N ILE A 131 6.18 9.49 4.02
CA ILE A 131 7.11 9.72 5.11
C ILE A 131 7.95 10.98 4.92
N GLN A 132 8.33 11.32 3.68
CA GLN A 132 8.98 12.60 3.43
C GLN A 132 8.03 13.78 3.69
N PHE A 133 6.75 13.65 3.30
CA PHE A 133 5.72 14.64 3.60
C PHE A 133 5.56 14.88 5.11
N MET A 134 5.66 13.84 5.94
CA MET A 134 5.65 13.98 7.40
C MET A 134 6.95 14.58 7.95
N VAL A 135 8.11 14.21 7.40
CA VAL A 135 9.40 14.80 7.80
C VAL A 135 9.41 16.32 7.57
N HIS A 136 8.76 16.81 6.51
CA HIS A 136 8.59 18.25 6.25
C HIS A 136 7.69 18.96 7.26
N ASP A 137 6.89 18.24 8.04
CA ASP A 137 6.14 18.79 9.18
C ASP A 137 7.09 18.93 10.37
N TRP A 138 7.88 17.89 10.60
CA TRP A 138 8.54 17.66 11.86
C TRP A 138 9.89 18.34 12.02
N VAL A 139 10.77 18.23 11.03
CA VAL A 139 12.19 18.52 11.23
C VAL A 139 12.83 19.18 10.02
N SER A 140 13.54 20.27 10.28
CA SER A 140 14.47 20.87 9.34
C SER A 140 15.56 21.61 10.12
N HIS A 141 16.82 21.36 9.77
CA HIS A 141 17.96 22.15 10.27
C HIS A 141 18.10 23.50 9.56
N GLY A 142 17.22 23.79 8.59
CA GLY A 142 17.25 25.01 7.80
C GLY A 142 18.44 25.09 6.82
N PRO A 143 18.71 26.30 6.29
CA PRO A 143 19.85 26.53 5.42
C PRO A 143 21.17 26.20 6.12
N ASN A 144 22.10 25.62 5.35
CA ASN A 144 23.47 25.35 5.82
C ASN A 144 24.29 26.64 5.89
N SER A 145 25.34 26.66 6.72
CA SER A 145 26.26 27.79 6.80
C SER A 145 27.21 27.80 5.58
N VAL A 146 27.46 28.99 5.04
CA VAL A 146 28.33 29.20 3.86
C VAL A 146 29.75 29.60 4.25
N GLY A 147 30.74 29.15 3.49
CA GLY A 147 32.13 29.65 3.55
C GLY A 147 33.12 28.80 4.35
N ASP A 148 32.67 27.81 5.10
CA ASP A 148 33.49 26.81 5.79
C ASP A 148 33.04 25.39 5.42
N ASP A 149 33.15 25.06 4.14
CA ASP A 149 32.66 23.78 3.60
C ASP A 149 33.58 22.62 3.98
N ILE A 150 32.98 21.50 4.36
CA ILE A 150 33.66 20.22 4.58
C ILE A 150 34.09 19.65 3.23
N GLN A 151 35.39 19.46 3.05
CA GLN A 151 35.97 18.85 1.86
C GLN A 151 36.11 17.34 2.06
N VAL A 152 35.27 16.54 1.39
CA VAL A 152 35.33 15.07 1.42
C VAL A 152 36.14 14.57 0.23
N PRO A 153 37.35 14.00 0.42
CA PRO A 153 38.16 13.52 -0.70
C PRO A 153 37.45 12.43 -1.50
N LEU A 154 37.52 12.50 -2.84
CA LEU A 154 37.05 11.43 -3.71
C LEU A 154 38.03 10.25 -3.66
N PRO A 155 37.55 9.00 -3.45
CA PRO A 155 38.38 7.81 -3.55
C PRO A 155 39.03 7.64 -4.93
N ALA A 156 40.14 6.89 -5.00
CA ALA A 156 40.78 6.58 -6.27
C ALA A 156 39.82 5.82 -7.21
N GLY A 157 39.64 6.31 -8.43
CA GLY A 157 38.72 5.72 -9.42
C GLY A 157 37.24 6.05 -9.20
N ASP A 158 36.91 7.05 -8.39
CA ASP A 158 35.52 7.50 -8.21
C ASP A 158 34.90 7.93 -9.54
N VAL A 159 33.60 7.66 -9.71
CA VAL A 159 32.83 8.03 -10.90
C VAL A 159 32.76 9.55 -11.15
N LEU A 160 32.99 10.35 -10.11
CA LEU A 160 33.08 11.81 -10.20
C LEU A 160 34.48 12.33 -10.52
N GLY A 161 35.47 11.44 -10.71
CA GLY A 161 36.85 11.78 -11.04
C GLY A 161 37.75 11.96 -9.81
N SER A 162 38.65 12.95 -9.85
CA SER A 162 39.58 13.28 -8.76
C SER A 162 39.22 14.60 -8.09
N GLY A 163 39.62 14.79 -6.82
CA GLY A 163 39.34 16.01 -6.05
C GLY A 163 38.55 15.73 -4.77
N SER A 164 37.64 16.63 -4.42
CA SER A 164 36.78 16.52 -3.24
C SER A 164 35.33 16.92 -3.54
N LEU A 165 34.39 16.35 -2.78
CA LEU A 165 33.03 16.87 -2.65
C LEU A 165 33.01 17.97 -1.59
N SER A 166 32.38 19.10 -1.91
CA SER A 166 32.17 20.22 -0.97
C SER A 166 30.81 20.06 -0.30
N ILE A 167 30.79 20.03 1.04
CA ILE A 167 29.56 19.93 1.83
C ILE A 167 29.51 21.11 2.80
N GLN A 168 28.56 22.02 2.61
CA GLN A 168 28.31 23.12 3.54
C GLN A 168 27.98 22.58 4.93
N ARG A 169 28.42 23.24 6.00
CA ARG A 169 28.17 22.79 7.38
C ARG A 169 26.74 23.03 7.84
N THR A 170 26.27 22.22 8.79
CA THR A 170 24.99 22.51 9.46
C THR A 170 25.13 23.84 10.19
N GLN A 171 24.15 24.74 10.04
CA GLN A 171 24.17 26.04 10.71
C GLN A 171 24.26 25.87 12.23
N ALA A 172 25.32 26.40 12.82
CA ALA A 172 25.49 26.38 14.28
C ALA A 172 24.33 27.13 14.96
N ASP A 173 23.95 26.65 16.13
CA ASP A 173 22.91 27.28 16.95
C ASP A 173 23.28 28.72 17.33
N LEU A 174 22.47 29.66 16.82
CA LEU A 174 22.66 31.10 17.00
C LEU A 174 22.22 31.59 18.39
N ASP A 175 21.50 30.78 19.17
CA ASP A 175 20.99 31.16 20.49
C ASP A 175 21.94 30.76 21.64
N ARG A 176 23.05 30.07 21.32
CA ARG A 176 24.08 29.70 22.30
C ARG A 176 24.66 30.91 23.03
N THR A 177 24.84 30.76 24.33
CA THR A 177 25.39 31.81 25.21
C THR A 177 26.72 31.37 25.83
N PRO A 178 27.44 32.26 26.54
CA PRO A 178 28.60 31.85 27.33
C PRO A 178 28.29 30.75 28.36
N ALA A 179 27.04 30.59 28.80
CA ALA A 179 26.63 29.50 29.70
C ALA A 179 26.64 28.11 29.01
N ASP A 180 26.73 28.08 27.68
CA ASP A 180 26.87 26.85 26.88
C ASP A 180 28.34 26.52 26.55
N ALA A 181 29.29 27.26 27.13
CA ALA A 181 30.71 26.96 26.98
C ALA A 181 31.02 25.56 27.55
N GLY A 182 31.77 24.75 26.79
CA GLY A 182 32.11 23.37 27.16
C GLY A 182 30.99 22.34 27.02
N LYS A 183 29.76 22.75 26.65
CA LYS A 183 28.68 21.83 26.31
C LYS A 183 28.74 21.39 24.84
N PRO A 184 28.22 20.22 24.48
CA PRO A 184 28.11 19.76 23.09
C PRO A 184 27.43 20.79 22.17
N PRO A 185 27.73 20.80 20.86
CA PRO A 185 27.00 21.58 19.87
C PRO A 185 25.50 21.27 19.88
N THR A 186 24.70 22.31 19.67
CA THR A 186 23.24 22.28 19.54
C THR A 186 22.86 22.82 18.18
N TYR A 187 21.67 22.45 17.71
CA TYR A 187 21.10 22.91 16.45
C TYR A 187 19.61 23.19 16.66
N ARG A 188 19.07 24.14 15.89
CA ARG A 188 17.67 24.56 16.01
C ARG A 188 16.83 23.92 14.91
N ASN A 189 15.62 23.54 15.25
CA ASN A 189 14.62 23.16 14.27
C ASN A 189 13.99 24.43 13.70
N VAL A 190 13.98 24.60 12.38
CA VAL A 190 13.28 25.73 11.73
C VAL A 190 11.79 25.42 11.48
N ASN A 191 11.40 24.16 11.67
CA ASN A 191 10.00 23.74 11.73
C ASN A 191 9.51 23.70 13.18
N THR A 192 8.20 23.63 13.34
CA THR A 192 7.55 23.26 14.60
C THR A 192 7.87 21.81 14.92
N HIS A 193 8.11 21.48 16.20
CA HIS A 193 8.29 20.08 16.63
C HIS A 193 6.95 19.35 16.74
N TRP A 194 5.86 20.10 16.82
CA TRP A 194 4.50 19.59 16.90
C TRP A 194 4.08 18.88 15.62
N TRP A 195 3.11 17.97 15.75
CA TRP A 195 2.48 17.34 14.60
C TRP A 195 1.25 18.15 14.21
N ASP A 196 1.48 19.29 13.56
CA ASP A 196 0.49 20.37 13.39
C ASP A 196 0.16 20.68 11.92
N GLY A 197 0.67 19.88 10.99
CA GLY A 197 0.43 20.03 9.57
C GLY A 197 1.28 21.14 8.92
N SER A 198 2.36 21.58 9.56
CA SER A 198 3.19 22.68 9.10
C SER A 198 3.86 22.45 7.74
N GLN A 199 3.99 21.20 7.28
CA GLN A 199 4.38 20.93 5.88
C GLN A 199 3.40 21.59 4.90
N LEU A 200 2.11 21.61 5.24
CA LEU A 200 1.07 22.27 4.47
C LEU A 200 0.92 23.74 4.88
N TYR A 201 0.83 24.04 6.17
CA TYR A 201 0.45 25.36 6.69
C TYR A 201 1.60 26.34 6.90
N GLY A 202 2.84 25.86 6.86
CA GLY A 202 4.03 26.61 7.21
C GLY A 202 4.21 26.73 8.72
N SER A 203 5.40 27.15 9.13
CA SER A 203 5.78 27.34 10.54
C SER A 203 5.91 28.82 10.93
N SER A 204 5.22 29.71 10.20
CA SER A 204 5.17 31.14 10.51
C SER A 204 3.89 31.77 10.00
N LYS A 205 3.50 32.90 10.59
CA LYS A 205 2.35 33.67 10.09
C LYS A 205 2.52 34.06 8.61
N GLU A 206 3.72 34.44 8.19
CA GLU A 206 4.00 34.82 6.81
C GLU A 206 3.79 33.64 5.84
N SER A 207 4.30 32.45 6.18
CA SER A 207 4.15 31.26 5.34
C SER A 207 2.68 30.78 5.28
N SER A 208 1.97 30.83 6.40
CA SER A 208 0.53 30.54 6.46
C SER A 208 -0.31 31.52 5.64
N ASP A 209 -0.07 32.83 5.76
CA ASP A 209 -0.83 33.83 5.02
C ASP A 209 -0.61 33.72 3.49
N LYS A 210 0.57 33.26 3.04
CA LYS A 210 0.86 33.02 1.61
C LYS A 210 -0.07 32.00 0.97
N ILE A 211 -0.45 30.96 1.70
CA ILE A 211 -1.29 29.86 1.17
C ILE A 211 -2.79 30.09 1.34
N ARG A 212 -3.21 30.99 2.24
CA ARG A 212 -4.64 31.20 2.56
C ARG A 212 -5.35 32.01 1.49
N SER A 213 -6.61 31.64 1.21
CA SER A 213 -7.49 32.45 0.34
C SER A 213 -8.12 33.62 1.09
N PHE A 214 -8.20 33.52 2.43
CA PHE A 214 -8.97 34.42 3.31
C PHE A 214 -10.47 34.47 2.99
N VAL A 215 -10.98 33.41 2.35
CA VAL A 215 -12.40 33.24 2.05
C VAL A 215 -12.84 31.84 2.51
N ASP A 216 -13.87 31.83 3.37
CA ASP A 216 -14.50 30.62 3.92
C ASP A 216 -13.51 29.62 4.56
N GLY A 217 -12.41 30.13 5.12
CA GLY A 217 -11.38 29.37 5.79
C GLY A 217 -10.52 28.52 4.85
N ARG A 218 -10.55 28.78 3.54
CA ARG A 218 -9.90 27.93 2.53
C ARG A 218 -8.42 28.27 2.29
N LEU A 219 -7.72 27.29 1.73
CA LEU A 219 -6.42 27.44 1.08
C LEU A 219 -6.59 27.76 -0.40
N LYS A 220 -5.62 28.48 -0.97
CA LYS A 220 -5.57 28.85 -2.38
C LYS A 220 -5.39 27.60 -3.26
N VAL A 221 -6.27 27.48 -4.25
CA VAL A 221 -6.18 26.53 -5.37
C VAL A 221 -6.56 27.25 -6.65
N ASN A 222 -6.05 26.79 -7.79
CA ASN A 222 -6.49 27.24 -9.10
C ASN A 222 -7.89 26.68 -9.42
N ALA A 223 -8.50 27.16 -10.51
CA ALA A 223 -9.85 26.74 -10.92
C ALA A 223 -9.95 25.24 -11.24
N ASP A 224 -8.83 24.60 -11.61
CA ASP A 224 -8.71 23.17 -11.88
C ASP A 224 -8.29 22.35 -10.65
N ASN A 225 -8.34 22.94 -9.45
CA ASN A 225 -7.90 22.35 -8.19
C ASN A 225 -6.39 22.04 -8.08
N SER A 226 -5.56 22.55 -9.01
CA SER A 226 -4.10 22.52 -8.86
C SER A 226 -3.61 23.57 -7.86
N LEU A 227 -2.41 23.36 -7.32
CA LEU A 227 -1.78 24.34 -6.44
C LEU A 227 -1.20 25.51 -7.26
N PRO A 228 -1.36 26.77 -6.81
CA PRO A 228 -0.63 27.90 -7.38
C PRO A 228 0.88 27.67 -7.29
N THR A 229 1.64 28.16 -8.28
CA THR A 229 3.09 27.98 -8.35
C THR A 229 3.84 29.31 -8.29
N GLU A 230 5.05 29.28 -7.75
CA GLU A 230 5.98 30.39 -7.81
C GLU A 230 6.42 30.63 -9.26
N LEU A 231 6.45 31.90 -9.69
CA LEU A 231 6.73 32.28 -11.08
C LEU A 231 8.10 31.78 -11.59
N ILE A 232 9.15 31.88 -10.77
CA ILE A 232 10.53 31.55 -11.17
C ILE A 232 10.83 30.07 -10.97
N SER A 233 10.61 29.55 -9.76
CA SER A 233 10.98 28.17 -9.43
C SER A 233 10.01 27.16 -10.05
N GLY A 234 8.77 27.56 -10.34
CA GLY A 234 7.69 26.66 -10.79
C GLY A 234 7.21 25.70 -9.70
N LYS A 235 7.72 25.79 -8.47
CA LYS A 235 7.30 24.96 -7.34
C LYS A 235 5.95 25.44 -6.80
N PRO A 236 5.15 24.55 -6.20
CA PRO A 236 3.92 24.94 -5.53
C PRO A 236 4.15 25.91 -4.37
N ILE A 237 3.22 26.85 -4.20
CA ILE A 237 3.12 27.71 -3.03
C ILE A 237 2.38 26.90 -1.95
N THR A 238 3.13 26.43 -0.96
CA THR A 238 2.66 25.63 0.19
C THR A 238 3.50 25.99 1.41
N GLY A 239 3.20 25.44 2.59
CA GLY A 239 3.97 25.64 3.82
C GLY A 239 5.47 25.39 3.68
N VAL A 240 5.86 24.24 3.13
CA VAL A 240 7.26 23.88 2.85
C VAL A 240 7.39 23.33 1.43
N ASN A 241 8.32 23.86 0.63
CA ASN A 241 8.55 23.42 -0.76
C ASN A 241 10.03 23.12 -1.10
N ASP A 242 10.86 22.83 -0.10
CA ASP A 242 12.27 22.43 -0.29
C ASP A 242 12.40 20.96 -0.71
N ASN A 243 13.52 20.60 -1.35
CA ASN A 243 13.82 19.22 -1.78
C ASN A 243 12.64 18.51 -2.49
N TRP A 244 12.04 19.23 -3.43
CA TRP A 244 10.71 18.92 -3.97
C TRP A 244 10.73 17.87 -5.09
N TRP A 245 9.73 16.99 -5.09
CA TRP A 245 9.49 16.02 -6.17
C TRP A 245 8.02 15.63 -6.28
N LEU A 246 7.69 14.87 -7.32
CA LEU A 246 6.33 14.48 -7.70
C LEU A 246 5.49 13.93 -6.54
N GLY A 247 6.04 13.02 -5.73
CA GLY A 247 5.32 12.44 -4.60
C GLY A 247 4.88 13.46 -3.55
N LEU A 248 5.73 14.44 -3.23
CA LEU A 248 5.36 15.55 -2.35
C LEU A 248 4.28 16.43 -3.01
N SER A 249 4.46 16.74 -4.29
CA SER A 249 3.51 17.54 -5.04
C SER A 249 2.09 16.96 -5.04
N MET A 250 1.98 15.63 -5.18
CA MET A 250 0.71 14.90 -5.09
C MET A 250 0.09 14.99 -3.69
N LEU A 251 0.86 14.77 -2.63
CA LEU A 251 0.37 14.80 -1.24
C LEU A 251 -0.05 16.19 -0.79
N HIS A 252 0.74 17.22 -1.10
CA HIS A 252 0.38 18.59 -0.77
C HIS A 252 -0.89 19.04 -1.50
N GLN A 253 -1.07 18.66 -2.77
CA GLN A 253 -2.33 18.94 -3.47
C GLN A 253 -3.51 18.20 -2.81
N LEU A 254 -3.36 16.90 -2.53
CA LEU A 254 -4.41 16.09 -1.90
C LEU A 254 -4.87 16.66 -0.55
N PHE A 255 -3.94 17.00 0.35
CA PHE A 255 -4.29 17.52 1.68
C PHE A 255 -4.67 19.00 1.69
N THR A 256 -4.34 19.77 0.65
CA THR A 256 -4.93 21.10 0.42
C THR A 256 -6.40 20.97 0.05
N LEU A 257 -6.74 20.02 -0.82
CA LEU A 257 -8.13 19.74 -1.19
C LEU A 257 -8.92 19.15 -0.02
N GLU A 258 -8.28 18.32 0.81
CA GLU A 258 -8.90 17.79 2.03
C GLU A 258 -9.19 18.91 3.04
N HIS A 259 -8.25 19.82 3.28
CA HIS A 259 -8.50 21.02 4.10
C HIS A 259 -9.70 21.81 3.57
N ASN A 260 -9.75 22.06 2.26
CA ASN A 260 -10.84 22.83 1.64
C ASN A 260 -12.19 22.09 1.72
N ALA A 261 -12.19 20.76 1.70
CA ALA A 261 -13.38 19.95 1.88
C ALA A 261 -13.89 20.03 3.34
N ILE A 262 -12.98 19.98 4.33
CA ILE A 262 -13.30 20.19 5.75
C ILE A 262 -13.86 21.60 5.98
N ALA A 263 -13.16 22.63 5.49
CA ALA A 263 -13.59 24.03 5.59
C ALA A 263 -14.98 24.24 4.97
N GLY A 264 -15.25 23.60 3.83
CA GLY A 264 -16.57 23.60 3.20
C GLY A 264 -17.66 22.99 4.08
N LYS A 265 -17.39 21.89 4.79
CA LYS A 265 -18.35 21.31 5.74
C LYS A 265 -18.53 22.13 7.00
N LEU A 266 -17.46 22.71 7.54
CA LEU A 266 -17.54 23.64 8.65
C LEU A 266 -18.36 24.88 8.29
N LYS A 267 -18.17 25.46 7.10
CA LYS A 267 -18.99 26.59 6.62
C LYS A 267 -20.47 26.23 6.48
N GLN A 268 -20.78 25.01 6.03
CA GLN A 268 -22.16 24.52 5.94
C GLN A 268 -22.82 24.38 7.32
N ALA A 269 -22.10 23.83 8.30
CA ALA A 269 -22.61 23.63 9.65
C ALA A 269 -22.63 24.92 10.49
N TYR A 270 -21.69 25.83 10.25
CA TYR A 270 -21.47 27.05 11.02
C TYR A 270 -21.41 28.28 10.10
N PRO A 271 -22.49 28.64 9.38
CA PRO A 271 -22.47 29.65 8.33
C PRO A 271 -22.11 31.06 8.80
N ALA A 272 -22.36 31.38 10.08
CA ALA A 272 -22.07 32.67 10.69
C ALA A 272 -20.61 32.87 11.13
N GLN A 273 -19.80 31.80 11.15
CA GLN A 273 -18.42 31.89 11.59
C GLN A 273 -17.52 32.58 10.56
N THR A 274 -16.44 33.20 11.07
CA THR A 274 -15.48 33.96 10.26
C THR A 274 -14.56 33.04 9.47
N ASP A 275 -13.90 33.59 8.43
CA ASP A 275 -12.83 32.89 7.71
C ASP A 275 -11.77 32.32 8.66
N GLN A 276 -11.29 33.15 9.59
CA GLN A 276 -10.26 32.75 10.55
C GLN A 276 -10.71 31.58 11.42
N TRP A 277 -11.94 31.63 11.93
CA TRP A 277 -12.48 30.54 12.74
C TRP A 277 -12.57 29.24 11.93
N ILE A 278 -13.07 29.28 10.69
CA ILE A 278 -13.19 28.09 9.85
C ILE A 278 -11.81 27.52 9.51
N TYR A 279 -10.85 28.38 9.15
CA TYR A 279 -9.47 27.97 8.86
C TYR A 279 -8.83 27.27 10.05
N ASP A 280 -8.95 27.83 11.26
CA ASP A 280 -8.34 27.29 12.47
C ASP A 280 -8.87 25.88 12.79
N HIS A 281 -10.19 25.67 12.70
CA HIS A 281 -10.81 24.37 12.98
C HIS A 281 -10.57 23.37 11.83
N ALA A 282 -10.50 23.83 10.58
CA ALA A 282 -10.12 22.99 9.45
C ALA A 282 -8.65 22.54 9.56
N ARG A 283 -7.74 23.41 10.01
CA ARG A 283 -6.33 23.07 10.29
C ARG A 283 -6.23 22.02 11.39
N LEU A 284 -6.94 22.19 12.51
CA LEU A 284 -6.97 21.21 13.61
C LEU A 284 -7.41 19.83 13.11
N ALA A 285 -8.54 19.74 12.42
CA ALA A 285 -9.07 18.48 11.92
C ALA A 285 -8.15 17.84 10.87
N ASN A 286 -7.61 18.61 9.91
CA ASN A 286 -6.76 18.05 8.87
C ASN A 286 -5.38 17.59 9.42
N ALA A 287 -4.81 18.33 10.38
CA ALA A 287 -3.59 17.91 11.08
C ALA A 287 -3.81 16.61 11.85
N ALA A 288 -4.93 16.51 12.58
CA ALA A 288 -5.28 15.29 13.30
C ALA A 288 -5.58 14.11 12.38
N LEU A 289 -6.23 14.34 11.23
CA LEU A 289 -6.44 13.32 10.21
C LEU A 289 -5.09 12.79 9.67
N MET A 290 -4.13 13.66 9.36
CA MET A 290 -2.79 13.22 8.95
C MET A 290 -2.07 12.45 10.06
N ALA A 291 -2.19 12.89 11.32
CA ALA A 291 -1.63 12.19 12.47
C ALA A 291 -2.25 10.79 12.65
N LYS A 292 -3.57 10.68 12.50
CA LYS A 292 -4.31 9.43 12.53
C LYS A 292 -3.86 8.49 11.43
N ILE A 293 -3.92 8.94 10.18
CA ILE A 293 -3.51 8.15 9.00
C ILE A 293 -2.09 7.62 9.18
N HIS A 294 -1.16 8.46 9.66
CA HIS A 294 0.19 7.98 9.92
C HIS A 294 0.22 6.92 11.03
N THR A 295 -0.48 7.16 12.13
CA THR A 295 -0.48 6.28 13.32
C THR A 295 -1.11 4.93 13.02
N ILE A 296 -2.31 4.88 12.43
CA ILE A 296 -3.10 3.64 12.29
C ILE A 296 -3.09 3.03 10.88
N GLU A 297 -2.52 3.72 9.87
CA GLU A 297 -2.37 3.16 8.53
C GLU A 297 -0.91 3.07 8.10
N TRP A 298 -0.15 4.17 8.07
CA TRP A 298 1.24 4.16 7.57
C TRP A 298 2.17 3.34 8.46
N THR A 299 2.15 3.56 9.79
CA THR A 299 3.02 2.82 10.71
C THR A 299 2.70 1.31 10.67
N PRO A 300 1.43 0.87 10.77
CA PRO A 300 1.06 -0.53 10.53
C PRO A 300 1.49 -1.12 9.19
N ALA A 301 1.64 -0.32 8.13
CA ALA A 301 2.13 -0.82 6.85
C ALA A 301 3.64 -1.08 6.85
N ILE A 302 4.44 -0.22 7.48
CA ILE A 302 5.91 -0.39 7.54
C ILE A 302 6.37 -1.34 8.67
N ILE A 303 5.56 -1.55 9.69
CA ILE A 303 5.76 -2.58 10.72
C ILE A 303 4.54 -3.51 10.78
N ALA A 304 4.30 -4.22 9.68
CA ALA A 304 3.13 -5.06 9.42
C ALA A 304 3.14 -6.37 10.22
N ASN A 305 3.09 -6.25 11.55
CA ASN A 305 3.05 -7.34 12.51
C ASN A 305 1.81 -7.23 13.40
N PRO A 306 1.08 -8.33 13.71
CA PRO A 306 -0.16 -8.27 14.47
C PRO A 306 -0.08 -7.55 15.82
N VAL A 307 1.07 -7.62 16.51
CA VAL A 307 1.25 -6.90 17.79
C VAL A 307 1.38 -5.41 17.56
N THR A 308 2.18 -4.96 16.59
CA THR A 308 2.39 -3.53 16.33
C THR A 308 1.20 -2.89 15.64
N GLU A 309 0.51 -3.59 14.74
CA GLU A 309 -0.78 -3.14 14.19
C GLU A 309 -1.75 -2.85 15.35
N ARG A 310 -1.83 -3.77 16.32
CA ARG A 310 -2.66 -3.58 17.52
C ARG A 310 -2.12 -2.50 18.46
N ALA A 311 -0.80 -2.38 18.62
CA ALA A 311 -0.18 -1.35 19.47
C ALA A 311 -0.47 0.06 18.93
N MET A 312 -0.35 0.23 17.63
CA MET A 312 -0.62 1.50 16.96
C MET A 312 -2.11 1.85 17.00
N HIS A 313 -2.98 0.86 16.79
CA HIS A 313 -4.42 1.03 17.02
C HIS A 313 -4.70 1.43 18.47
N ALA A 314 -4.06 0.79 19.44
CA ALA A 314 -4.22 1.11 20.85
C ALA A 314 -3.67 2.49 21.22
N ASN A 315 -2.58 2.97 20.58
CA ASN A 315 -2.10 4.33 20.82
C ASN A 315 -3.14 5.39 20.44
N TRP A 316 -3.93 5.16 19.38
CA TRP A 316 -4.99 6.09 18.98
C TRP A 316 -6.30 5.85 19.75
N TYR A 317 -6.80 4.60 19.76
CA TYR A 317 -8.15 4.26 20.24
C TYR A 317 -8.22 3.59 21.61
N GLY A 318 -7.07 3.20 22.15
CA GLY A 318 -7.01 2.24 23.25
C GLY A 318 -7.46 0.83 22.85
N LEU A 319 -7.26 -0.12 23.75
CA LEU A 319 -7.76 -1.49 23.62
C LEU A 319 -9.27 -1.58 23.90
N LEU A 320 -9.86 -0.58 24.58
CA LEU A 320 -11.30 -0.50 24.82
C LEU A 320 -12.10 -0.06 23.58
N GLY A 321 -11.43 0.60 22.61
CA GLY A 321 -11.89 0.87 21.25
C GLY A 321 -12.89 2.02 21.07
N ASP A 322 -13.17 2.32 19.79
CA ASP A 322 -14.14 3.31 19.31
C ASP A 322 -15.59 3.00 19.72
N GLY A 323 -16.43 4.02 19.79
CA GLY A 323 -17.79 3.94 20.33
C GLY A 323 -18.77 2.98 19.60
N GLY A 324 -18.74 1.68 19.94
CA GLY A 324 -19.85 0.68 19.93
C GLY A 324 -19.94 -0.35 18.77
N PRO A 325 -20.59 -1.55 18.92
CA PRO A 325 -20.70 -2.42 20.10
C PRO A 325 -19.43 -3.29 20.27
N ARG A 326 -18.92 -3.28 21.49
CA ARG A 326 -17.55 -3.61 21.88
C ARG A 326 -17.39 -5.05 22.36
N ASP A 327 -17.54 -6.03 21.47
CA ASP A 327 -17.57 -7.42 21.94
C ASP A 327 -16.21 -8.13 21.85
N LYS A 328 -15.45 -7.93 20.75
CA LYS A 328 -14.23 -8.69 20.50
C LYS A 328 -13.09 -8.34 21.45
N TYR A 329 -12.77 -7.05 21.62
CA TYR A 329 -11.63 -6.64 22.46
C TYR A 329 -11.94 -6.67 23.97
N GLN A 330 -13.20 -6.49 24.36
CA GLN A 330 -13.63 -6.63 25.76
C GLN A 330 -13.59 -8.08 26.23
N GLU A 331 -13.92 -9.04 25.35
CA GLU A 331 -13.74 -10.46 25.63
C GLU A 331 -12.25 -10.79 25.83
N GLU A 332 -11.37 -10.27 24.97
CA GLU A 332 -9.94 -10.50 25.09
C GLU A 332 -9.33 -9.82 26.34
N ILE A 333 -9.80 -8.62 26.72
CA ILE A 333 -9.43 -7.97 27.98
C ILE A 333 -9.93 -8.78 29.18
N ARG A 334 -11.14 -9.35 29.11
CA ARG A 334 -11.65 -10.26 30.16
C ARG A 334 -10.80 -11.52 30.29
N GLN A 335 -10.36 -12.10 29.18
CA GLN A 335 -9.45 -13.25 29.17
C GLN A 335 -8.08 -12.91 29.77
N VAL A 336 -7.55 -11.71 29.52
CA VAL A 336 -6.30 -11.23 30.10
C VAL A 336 -6.42 -10.99 31.61
N ARG A 337 -7.50 -10.33 32.06
CA ARG A 337 -7.77 -10.18 33.51
C ARG A 337 -7.91 -11.54 34.20
N ALA A 338 -8.70 -12.43 33.60
CA ALA A 338 -8.87 -13.79 34.11
C ALA A 338 -7.56 -14.60 34.11
N ASP A 339 -6.61 -14.32 33.22
CA ASP A 339 -5.29 -14.96 33.26
C ASP A 339 -4.38 -14.36 34.35
N LEU A 340 -4.35 -13.04 34.50
CA LEU A 340 -3.55 -12.34 35.51
C LEU A 340 -4.01 -12.61 36.95
N GLU A 341 -5.29 -12.95 37.14
CA GLU A 341 -5.86 -13.35 38.43
C GLU A 341 -5.47 -14.78 38.85
N LYS A 342 -4.90 -15.59 37.93
CA LYS A 342 -4.47 -16.96 38.24
C LYS A 342 -3.11 -16.98 38.93
N SER A 343 -2.98 -17.85 39.92
CA SER A 343 -1.69 -18.14 40.57
C SER A 343 -0.64 -18.74 39.61
N ASP A 344 -1.07 -19.31 38.49
CA ASP A 344 -0.23 -19.84 37.41
C ASP A 344 -0.34 -19.02 36.11
N SER A 345 -0.63 -17.71 36.24
CA SER A 345 -0.78 -16.78 35.10
C SER A 345 0.31 -16.98 34.06
N PHE A 346 -0.14 -17.26 32.83
CA PHE A 346 0.73 -17.43 31.69
C PHE A 346 1.46 -16.12 31.36
N ILE A 347 0.74 -14.99 31.45
CA ILE A 347 1.27 -13.64 31.21
C ILE A 347 2.33 -13.29 32.26
N ALA A 348 2.05 -13.52 33.55
CA ALA A 348 3.02 -13.28 34.63
C ALA A 348 4.28 -14.15 34.47
N ARG A 349 4.11 -15.42 34.11
CA ARG A 349 5.22 -16.37 33.93
C ARG A 349 6.13 -16.03 32.74
N ILE A 350 5.57 -15.57 31.62
CA ILE A 350 6.37 -15.18 30.45
C ILE A 350 7.09 -13.85 30.68
N LEU A 351 6.47 -12.91 31.37
CA LEU A 351 7.01 -11.56 31.56
C LEU A 351 7.86 -11.40 32.83
N GLY A 352 7.80 -12.34 33.78
CA GLY A 352 8.53 -12.26 35.05
C GLY A 352 7.98 -11.19 36.01
N ILE A 353 6.70 -10.82 35.88
CA ILE A 353 6.06 -9.71 36.61
C ILE A 353 5.11 -10.28 37.67
N ASP A 354 5.18 -9.75 38.90
CA ASP A 354 4.11 -9.87 39.89
C ASP A 354 3.08 -8.76 39.65
N PRO A 355 1.84 -9.07 39.22
CA PRO A 355 0.80 -8.08 38.96
C PRO A 355 0.37 -7.28 40.20
N ASN A 356 0.81 -7.67 41.40
CA ASN A 356 0.55 -6.97 42.67
C ASN A 356 1.70 -6.06 43.13
N ALA A 357 2.80 -5.94 42.36
CA ALA A 357 3.92 -5.07 42.71
C ALA A 357 3.53 -3.58 42.52
N ALA A 358 3.39 -2.88 43.63
CA ALA A 358 2.90 -1.50 43.74
C ALA A 358 3.93 -0.44 43.34
N ASP A 359 4.56 -0.58 42.17
CA ASP A 359 5.46 0.43 41.63
C ASP A 359 4.70 1.24 40.58
N GLY A 360 4.37 2.50 40.92
CA GLY A 360 3.42 3.37 40.19
C GLY A 360 3.70 3.65 38.70
N THR A 361 4.78 3.14 38.13
CA THR A 361 5.14 3.26 36.70
C THR A 361 4.28 2.41 35.77
N GLY A 362 3.69 1.30 36.25
CA GLY A 362 2.82 0.45 35.44
C GLY A 362 1.43 1.05 35.17
N SER A 363 0.98 1.99 36.01
CA SER A 363 -0.40 2.50 35.99
C SER A 363 -0.73 3.38 34.79
N SER A 364 0.19 4.26 34.36
CA SER A 364 0.02 5.14 33.19
C SER A 364 0.11 4.38 31.87
N ALA A 365 1.06 3.45 31.78
CA ALA A 365 1.29 2.66 30.58
C ALA A 365 0.11 1.72 30.26
N ILE A 366 -0.42 1.07 31.30
CA ILE A 366 -1.67 0.28 31.23
C ILE A 366 -2.86 1.18 30.92
N SER A 367 -2.94 2.38 31.50
CA SER A 367 -4.00 3.36 31.19
C SER A 367 -3.98 3.77 29.72
N HIS A 368 -2.83 4.14 29.16
CA HIS A 368 -2.70 4.47 27.73
C HIS A 368 -3.04 3.28 26.83
N ALA A 369 -2.60 2.07 27.20
CA ALA A 369 -2.93 0.87 26.43
C ALA A 369 -4.44 0.60 26.45
N LEU A 370 -5.14 0.82 27.56
CA LEU A 370 -6.58 0.58 27.68
C LEU A 370 -7.42 1.70 27.03
N ALA A 371 -7.11 2.95 27.32
CA ALA A 371 -7.92 4.11 26.95
C ALA A 371 -7.46 4.86 25.68
N GLY A 372 -6.22 4.62 25.23
CA GLY A 372 -5.58 5.39 24.17
C GLY A 372 -4.68 6.49 24.71
N ILE A 373 -3.72 6.94 23.89
CA ILE A 373 -2.99 8.19 24.14
C ILE A 373 -3.87 9.36 23.71
N VAL A 374 -4.51 9.24 22.54
CA VAL A 374 -5.39 10.30 22.02
C VAL A 374 -6.62 10.44 22.90
N GLY A 375 -6.97 11.67 23.25
CA GLY A 375 -8.07 11.98 24.19
C GLY A 375 -7.71 11.81 25.67
N SER A 376 -6.42 11.61 26.01
CA SER A 376 -5.97 11.61 27.41
C SER A 376 -6.31 12.93 28.11
N ALA A 377 -6.62 12.88 29.41
CA ALA A 377 -7.12 14.05 30.16
C ALA A 377 -6.14 15.23 30.23
N ALA A 378 -4.83 14.96 30.10
CA ALA A 378 -3.79 15.98 30.08
C ALA A 378 -2.60 15.53 29.23
N PRO A 379 -1.85 16.47 28.64
CA PRO A 379 -0.57 16.16 28.03
C PRO A 379 0.45 15.75 29.10
N ASN A 380 1.34 14.83 28.76
CA ASN A 380 2.42 14.36 29.62
C ASN A 380 3.75 14.32 28.87
N ASN A 381 4.67 15.21 29.24
CA ASN A 381 6.01 15.29 28.65
C ASN A 381 7.08 14.50 29.45
N HIS A 382 6.69 13.77 30.50
CA HIS A 382 7.57 13.00 31.38
C HIS A 382 8.66 13.84 32.05
N GLY A 383 8.36 15.10 32.34
CA GLY A 383 9.28 16.03 33.02
C GLY A 383 10.34 16.66 32.11
N THR A 384 10.34 16.32 30.82
CA THR A 384 11.25 16.88 29.82
C THR A 384 10.44 17.56 28.72
N PRO A 385 10.59 18.88 28.51
CA PRO A 385 9.88 19.62 27.46
C PRO A 385 9.97 18.93 26.10
N TYR A 386 8.88 18.96 25.36
CA TYR A 386 8.77 18.26 24.09
C TYR A 386 9.55 18.95 22.97
N THR A 387 10.47 18.18 22.39
CA THR A 387 11.21 18.47 21.15
C THR A 387 11.44 17.14 20.43
N LEU A 388 11.52 17.18 19.11
CA LEU A 388 12.15 16.11 18.33
C LEU A 388 13.67 16.17 18.49
N THR A 389 14.35 15.06 18.24
CA THR A 389 15.76 14.88 18.59
C THR A 389 16.66 14.71 17.37
N GLU A 390 17.97 14.88 17.54
CA GLU A 390 18.93 14.58 16.48
C GLU A 390 18.93 13.07 16.12
N GLU A 391 18.72 12.21 17.11
CA GLU A 391 18.61 10.77 16.90
C GLU A 391 17.36 10.39 16.11
N PHE A 392 16.26 11.13 16.32
CA PHE A 392 15.05 11.02 15.51
C PHE A 392 15.32 11.34 14.04
N VAL A 393 16.08 12.40 13.77
CA VAL A 393 16.48 12.79 12.41
C VAL A 393 17.31 11.69 11.76
N ALA A 394 18.26 11.10 12.49
CA ALA A 394 19.13 10.03 11.98
C ALA A 394 18.34 8.77 11.58
N VAL A 395 17.40 8.30 12.41
CA VAL A 395 16.61 7.09 12.11
C VAL A 395 15.56 7.29 11.01
N TYR A 396 15.20 8.55 10.70
CA TYR A 396 14.28 8.90 9.60
C TYR A 396 14.99 9.18 8.27
N ARG A 397 16.31 8.94 8.16
CA ARG A 397 17.05 8.96 6.88
C ARG A 397 16.71 7.74 6.00
N MET A 398 15.46 7.68 5.57
CA MET A 398 14.84 6.57 4.83
C MET A 398 14.94 6.73 3.31
N HIS A 399 15.95 7.44 2.80
CA HIS A 399 16.17 7.66 1.37
C HIS A 399 16.20 6.37 0.50
N PRO A 400 16.61 5.18 1.00
CA PRO A 400 16.47 3.93 0.23
C PRO A 400 15.05 3.61 -0.23
N LEU A 401 14.01 4.18 0.38
CA LEU A 401 12.62 4.04 -0.07
C LEU A 401 12.37 4.62 -1.47
N LEU A 402 13.15 5.62 -1.89
CA LEU A 402 12.99 6.25 -3.21
C LEU A 402 13.43 5.32 -4.35
N ARG A 403 12.83 5.51 -5.52
CA ARG A 403 13.15 4.77 -6.75
C ARG A 403 14.05 5.63 -7.66
N ASP A 404 14.83 5.00 -8.52
CA ASP A 404 15.61 5.74 -9.54
C ASP A 404 14.72 6.28 -10.68
N LYS A 405 13.47 5.82 -10.76
CA LYS A 405 12.47 6.22 -11.75
C LYS A 405 11.03 6.03 -11.23
N VAL A 406 10.12 6.80 -11.78
CA VAL A 406 8.66 6.69 -11.58
C VAL A 406 8.06 6.07 -12.83
N ASP A 407 7.45 4.90 -12.67
CA ASP A 407 6.71 4.23 -13.74
C ASP A 407 5.23 4.63 -13.62
N VAL A 408 4.64 5.11 -14.72
CA VAL A 408 3.24 5.57 -14.80
C VAL A 408 2.41 4.53 -15.53
N TYR A 409 1.30 4.12 -14.94
CA TYR A 409 0.38 3.10 -15.41
C TYR A 409 -1.01 3.69 -15.65
N ASP A 410 -1.70 3.18 -16.67
CA ASP A 410 -3.14 3.35 -16.75
C ASP A 410 -3.84 2.55 -15.65
N ILE A 411 -4.98 3.04 -15.16
CA ILE A 411 -5.74 2.35 -14.12
C ILE A 411 -6.09 0.94 -14.58
N GLY A 412 -5.76 -0.05 -13.76
CA GLY A 412 -5.89 -1.47 -14.05
C GLY A 412 -4.72 -2.07 -14.81
N ALA A 413 -3.93 -1.30 -15.56
CA ALA A 413 -2.78 -1.84 -16.29
C ALA A 413 -1.64 -2.26 -15.34
N ASN A 414 -0.80 -3.17 -15.83
CA ASN A 414 0.44 -3.60 -15.19
C ASN A 414 1.68 -3.40 -16.07
N VAL A 415 1.51 -2.80 -17.24
CA VAL A 415 2.58 -2.34 -18.11
C VAL A 415 2.66 -0.83 -17.99
N ALA A 416 3.87 -0.33 -17.75
CA ALA A 416 4.09 1.11 -17.64
C ALA A 416 3.85 1.77 -18.99
N ALA A 417 2.94 2.73 -19.05
CA ALA A 417 2.74 3.59 -20.21
C ALA A 417 3.92 4.53 -20.42
N ARG A 418 4.58 4.94 -19.32
CA ARG A 418 5.75 5.81 -19.33
C ARG A 418 6.65 5.50 -18.14
N SER A 419 7.95 5.70 -18.30
CA SER A 419 8.93 5.63 -17.22
C SER A 419 9.71 6.95 -17.18
N ILE A 420 9.71 7.62 -16.03
CA ILE A 420 10.28 8.96 -15.84
C ILE A 420 11.45 8.85 -14.86
N PRO A 421 12.69 9.17 -15.27
CA PRO A 421 13.83 9.21 -14.35
C PRO A 421 13.58 10.15 -13.17
N PHE A 422 14.04 9.78 -11.97
CA PHE A 422 13.73 10.52 -10.73
C PHE A 422 14.12 12.00 -10.81
N GLU A 423 15.25 12.33 -11.43
CA GLU A 423 15.72 13.69 -11.66
C GLU A 423 14.71 14.55 -12.43
N ASN A 424 13.92 13.95 -13.32
CA ASN A 424 12.89 14.62 -14.11
C ASN A 424 11.53 14.66 -13.41
N THR A 425 11.48 14.30 -12.12
CA THR A 425 10.27 14.39 -11.29
C THR A 425 10.35 15.51 -10.27
N ARG A 426 11.43 16.29 -10.29
CA ARG A 426 11.77 17.27 -9.26
C ARG A 426 11.28 18.67 -9.59
N ASP A 427 11.15 19.48 -8.54
CA ASP A 427 10.89 20.91 -8.63
C ASP A 427 9.71 21.23 -9.57
N ARG A 428 9.93 22.03 -10.63
CA ARG A 428 8.87 22.43 -11.56
C ARG A 428 8.30 21.29 -12.39
N ASP A 429 9.10 20.25 -12.66
CA ASP A 429 8.69 19.14 -13.50
C ASP A 429 7.62 18.29 -12.82
N ALA A 430 7.61 18.27 -11.48
CA ALA A 430 6.56 17.63 -10.69
C ALA A 430 5.15 18.12 -11.08
N GLN A 431 4.97 19.44 -11.21
CA GLN A 431 3.68 20.03 -11.57
C GLN A 431 3.33 19.81 -13.04
N SER A 432 4.32 19.84 -13.93
CA SER A 432 4.15 19.46 -15.34
C SER A 432 3.65 18.01 -15.47
N ILE A 433 4.20 17.09 -14.70
CA ILE A 433 3.78 15.68 -14.70
C ILE A 433 2.35 15.53 -14.18
N ILE A 434 1.99 16.19 -13.07
CA ILE A 434 0.62 16.14 -12.53
C ILE A 434 -0.40 16.59 -13.59
N SER A 435 -0.12 17.70 -14.27
CA SER A 435 -1.02 18.22 -15.31
C SER A 435 -1.11 17.35 -16.56
N THR A 436 -0.06 16.59 -16.90
CA THR A 436 0.00 15.79 -18.14
C THR A 436 -0.44 14.34 -17.96
N GLU A 437 -0.11 13.69 -16.84
CA GLU A 437 -0.38 12.27 -16.62
C GLU A 437 -1.74 11.97 -15.96
N ARG A 438 -2.43 13.01 -15.44
CA ARG A 438 -3.60 12.96 -14.54
C ARG A 438 -3.28 12.39 -13.15
N THR A 439 -3.87 12.96 -12.10
CA THR A 439 -3.62 12.60 -10.70
C THR A 439 -4.04 11.18 -10.35
N ASP A 440 -5.17 10.71 -10.88
CA ASP A 440 -5.70 9.36 -10.68
C ASP A 440 -4.69 8.30 -11.13
N ARG A 441 -4.10 8.45 -12.32
CA ARG A 441 -3.09 7.51 -12.84
C ARG A 441 -1.83 7.51 -12.00
N LEU A 442 -1.39 8.67 -11.52
CA LEU A 442 -0.22 8.77 -10.66
C LEU A 442 -0.45 8.08 -9.30
N TRP A 443 -1.59 8.30 -8.66
CA TRP A 443 -1.95 7.61 -7.42
C TRP A 443 -2.05 6.10 -7.60
N TYR A 444 -2.69 5.63 -8.68
CA TYR A 444 -2.72 4.22 -9.03
C TYR A 444 -1.30 3.65 -9.18
N SER A 445 -0.44 4.34 -9.94
CA SER A 445 0.94 3.93 -10.19
C SER A 445 1.75 3.80 -8.89
N PHE A 446 1.63 4.78 -7.98
CA PHE A 446 2.29 4.71 -6.68
C PHE A 446 1.68 3.63 -5.79
N GLY A 447 0.37 3.38 -5.90
CA GLY A 447 -0.34 2.35 -5.13
C GLY A 447 0.02 0.92 -5.53
N ILE A 448 0.37 0.67 -6.79
CA ILE A 448 0.72 -0.68 -7.29
C ILE A 448 2.23 -0.95 -7.38
N THR A 449 3.09 0.06 -7.19
CA THR A 449 4.54 -0.12 -7.20
C THR A 449 5.12 -0.09 -5.80
N ASN A 450 6.18 -0.87 -5.56
CA ASN A 450 6.87 -0.89 -4.26
C ASN A 450 7.95 0.21 -4.17
N PRO A 451 8.20 0.78 -2.98
CA PRO A 451 9.42 1.55 -2.70
C PRO A 451 10.62 0.62 -2.53
N GLY A 452 11.83 1.18 -2.39
CA GLY A 452 13.00 0.38 -2.04
C GLY A 452 12.99 -0.06 -0.56
N ALA A 453 13.57 -1.21 -0.25
CA ALA A 453 13.78 -1.69 1.11
C ALA A 453 14.88 -0.89 1.83
N LEU A 454 14.72 -0.67 3.14
CA LEU A 454 15.73 -0.04 3.99
C LEU A 454 16.82 -1.06 4.33
N THR A 455 17.73 -1.28 3.39
CA THR A 455 18.88 -2.19 3.53
C THR A 455 20.14 -1.56 2.95
N LEU A 456 21.30 -2.11 3.30
CA LEU A 456 22.53 -1.84 2.55
C LEU A 456 22.36 -2.13 1.06
N HIS A 457 23.19 -1.49 0.25
CA HIS A 457 23.24 -1.62 -1.22
C HIS A 457 21.89 -1.36 -1.89
N ASN A 458 21.14 -0.36 -1.42
CA ASN A 458 19.84 0.01 -1.97
C ASN A 458 19.53 1.52 -1.96
N TYR A 459 20.52 2.36 -1.67
CA TYR A 459 20.39 3.82 -1.74
C TYR A 459 20.36 4.28 -3.22
N PRO A 460 19.35 5.06 -3.66
CA PRO A 460 19.17 5.40 -5.08
C PRO A 460 20.39 6.11 -5.67
N ASN A 461 20.80 5.69 -6.86
CA ASN A 461 21.94 6.32 -7.54
C ASN A 461 21.58 7.74 -8.01
N ALA A 462 20.31 8.00 -8.31
CA ALA A 462 19.83 9.35 -8.62
C ALA A 462 20.08 10.37 -7.48
N LEU A 463 20.08 9.92 -6.21
CA LEU A 463 20.35 10.78 -5.05
C LEU A 463 21.84 10.93 -4.72
N ARG A 464 22.68 10.03 -5.25
CA ARG A 464 24.15 10.04 -5.08
C ARG A 464 24.86 10.91 -6.11
N ASN A 465 24.12 11.38 -7.12
CA ASN A 465 24.56 12.30 -8.17
C ASN A 465 23.46 13.34 -8.45
N LEU A 466 22.91 13.91 -7.38
CA LEU A 466 21.76 14.80 -7.46
C LEU A 466 22.22 16.19 -7.87
N SER A 467 21.73 16.72 -8.99
CA SER A 467 22.00 18.10 -9.38
C SER A 467 21.13 19.05 -8.56
N VAL A 468 21.74 20.00 -7.86
CA VAL A 468 21.05 21.03 -7.08
C VAL A 468 21.44 22.41 -7.61
N PRO A 469 20.47 23.24 -8.04
CA PRO A 469 20.75 24.58 -8.53
C PRO A 469 21.62 25.39 -7.56
N LEU A 470 22.62 26.11 -8.09
CA LEU A 470 23.58 26.95 -7.35
C LEU A 470 24.55 26.20 -6.41
N ILE A 471 24.31 24.92 -6.09
CA ILE A 471 25.21 24.09 -5.27
C ILE A 471 26.06 23.17 -6.17
N GLY A 472 25.48 22.64 -7.25
CA GLY A 472 26.11 21.64 -8.11
C GLY A 472 25.65 20.22 -7.82
N ASN A 473 26.43 19.23 -8.25
CA ASN A 473 26.10 17.83 -8.00
C ASN A 473 26.48 17.43 -6.57
N ILE A 474 25.53 16.84 -5.85
CA ILE A 474 25.74 16.35 -4.49
C ILE A 474 25.55 14.84 -4.42
N ASP A 475 26.20 14.23 -3.43
CA ASP A 475 25.92 12.86 -3.01
C ASP A 475 25.21 12.90 -1.66
N LEU A 476 23.90 12.66 -1.67
CA LEU A 476 23.09 12.70 -0.45
C LEU A 476 23.45 11.59 0.54
N ALA A 477 23.91 10.42 0.07
CA ALA A 477 24.35 9.34 0.96
C ALA A 477 25.64 9.72 1.70
N THR A 478 26.58 10.37 1.01
CA THR A 478 27.78 10.95 1.63
C THR A 478 27.41 12.03 2.64
N ILE A 479 26.48 12.93 2.29
CA ILE A 479 26.00 14.00 3.17
C ILE A 479 25.35 13.43 4.43
N ASP A 480 24.48 12.43 4.30
CA ASP A 480 23.79 11.80 5.44
C ASP A 480 24.80 11.26 6.47
N VAL A 481 25.82 10.53 6.02
CA VAL A 481 26.90 10.02 6.87
C VAL A 481 27.66 11.16 7.56
N VAL A 482 28.00 12.22 6.82
CA VAL A 482 28.70 13.39 7.37
C VAL A 482 27.83 14.11 8.40
N ARG A 483 26.52 14.23 8.18
CA ARG A 483 25.60 14.95 9.07
C ARG A 483 25.45 14.28 10.42
N ASP A 484 25.35 12.97 10.48
CA ASP A 484 25.25 12.26 11.75
C ASP A 484 26.53 12.45 12.58
N ARG A 485 27.70 12.35 11.95
CA ARG A 485 29.00 12.61 12.57
C ARG A 485 29.19 14.06 13.01
N GLU A 486 28.78 15.02 12.16
CA GLU A 486 28.88 16.46 12.43
C GLU A 486 28.00 16.85 13.63
N ARG A 487 26.76 16.34 13.68
CA ARG A 487 25.76 16.69 14.68
C ARG A 487 25.91 15.90 15.98
N GLY A 488 26.94 15.06 16.09
CA GLY A 488 27.24 14.32 17.30
C GLY A 488 26.23 13.22 17.63
N VAL A 489 25.56 12.66 16.62
CA VAL A 489 24.82 11.40 16.79
C VAL A 489 25.88 10.30 17.02
N PRO A 490 25.78 9.50 18.10
CA PRO A 490 26.74 8.43 18.36
C PRO A 490 26.81 7.46 17.19
N ARG A 491 27.98 6.86 16.95
CA ARG A 491 28.15 5.73 16.01
C ARG A 491 27.29 4.53 16.42
N TYR A 492 27.07 3.60 15.51
CA TYR A 492 26.06 2.55 15.65
C TYR A 492 26.14 1.77 16.97
N ASN A 493 27.32 1.26 17.34
CA ASN A 493 27.44 0.41 18.52
C ASN A 493 27.24 1.19 19.82
N GLU A 494 27.74 2.43 19.87
CA GLU A 494 27.52 3.32 21.01
C GLU A 494 26.07 3.78 21.09
N PHE A 495 25.43 4.08 19.95
CA PHE A 495 24.01 4.39 19.89
C PHE A 495 23.22 3.26 20.55
N ARG A 496 23.43 2.01 20.15
CA ARG A 496 22.76 0.84 20.74
C ARG A 496 22.88 0.80 22.27
N ARG A 497 24.08 1.02 22.81
CA ARG A 497 24.29 1.08 24.28
C ARG A 497 23.46 2.17 24.94
N GLN A 498 23.41 3.36 24.35
CA GLN A 498 22.70 4.51 24.91
C GLN A 498 21.18 4.31 24.99
N ILE A 499 20.61 3.51 24.09
CA ILE A 499 19.18 3.17 24.08
C ILE A 499 18.89 1.79 24.71
N GLY A 500 19.82 1.25 25.51
CA GLY A 500 19.61 0.02 26.26
C GLY A 500 19.65 -1.28 25.44
N LEU A 501 20.10 -1.22 24.18
CA LEU A 501 20.27 -2.39 23.33
C LEU A 501 21.64 -3.05 23.55
N ASN A 502 21.69 -4.37 23.36
CA ASN A 502 22.96 -5.09 23.36
C ASN A 502 23.82 -4.61 22.18
N PRO A 503 25.10 -4.23 22.41
CA PRO A 503 26.01 -3.92 21.32
C PRO A 503 26.32 -5.19 20.52
N ILE A 504 26.69 -5.00 19.25
CA ILE A 504 27.32 -6.07 18.47
C ILE A 504 28.74 -6.33 19.00
N THR A 505 29.23 -7.54 18.78
CA THR A 505 30.57 -7.97 19.22
C THR A 505 31.50 -8.29 18.06
N GLN A 506 30.93 -8.47 16.87
CA GLN A 506 31.62 -8.79 15.62
C GLN A 506 30.74 -8.37 14.42
N PHE A 507 31.33 -8.19 13.24
CA PHE A 507 30.58 -7.77 12.05
C PHE A 507 29.57 -8.82 11.57
N GLU A 508 29.83 -10.10 11.86
CA GLU A 508 28.98 -11.24 11.54
C GLU A 508 27.61 -11.18 12.26
N ASP A 509 27.50 -10.38 13.31
CA ASP A 509 26.23 -10.12 13.99
C ASP A 509 25.27 -9.29 13.10
N LEU A 510 25.80 -8.53 12.13
CA LEU A 510 25.01 -7.73 11.18
C LEU A 510 24.67 -8.48 9.90
N THR A 511 25.63 -9.19 9.32
CA THR A 511 25.46 -9.88 8.03
C THR A 511 26.29 -11.15 7.93
N LYS A 512 25.72 -12.14 7.25
CA LYS A 512 26.40 -13.38 6.87
C LYS A 512 26.86 -13.39 5.40
N ASP A 513 26.53 -12.35 4.64
CA ASP A 513 26.97 -12.22 3.25
C ASP A 513 28.49 -11.96 3.20
N PRO A 514 29.29 -12.85 2.59
CA PRO A 514 30.75 -12.73 2.62
C PRO A 514 31.27 -11.44 1.96
N ALA A 515 30.62 -10.96 0.90
CA ALA A 515 31.03 -9.77 0.17
C ALA A 515 30.83 -8.50 1.02
N THR A 516 29.62 -8.32 1.57
CA THR A 516 29.29 -7.21 2.46
C THR A 516 30.14 -7.24 3.73
N LEU A 517 30.37 -8.42 4.31
CA LEU A 517 31.23 -8.59 5.48
C LEU A 517 32.67 -8.13 5.21
N ALA A 518 33.24 -8.51 4.07
CA ALA A 518 34.59 -8.08 3.68
C ALA A 518 34.66 -6.55 3.45
N GLN A 519 33.62 -5.95 2.85
CA GLN A 519 33.53 -4.51 2.66
C GLN A 519 33.43 -3.75 3.98
N LEU A 520 32.58 -4.20 4.91
CA LEU A 520 32.45 -3.62 6.25
C LEU A 520 33.79 -3.66 7.00
N LYS A 521 34.45 -4.82 7.04
CA LYS A 521 35.76 -4.98 7.68
C LYS A 521 36.83 -4.10 7.04
N ARG A 522 36.83 -3.95 5.71
CA ARG A 522 37.75 -3.06 4.99
C ARG A 522 37.53 -1.59 5.38
N LEU A 523 36.29 -1.11 5.26
CA LEU A 523 35.95 0.29 5.46
C LEU A 523 36.17 0.73 6.90
N TYR A 524 35.72 -0.08 7.85
CA TYR A 524 35.78 0.24 9.27
C TYR A 524 37.03 -0.32 9.95
N SER A 525 38.07 -0.68 9.19
CA SER A 525 39.35 -1.17 9.71
C SER A 525 39.21 -2.33 10.72
N ASN A 526 38.22 -3.19 10.48
CA ASN A 526 37.82 -4.30 11.34
C ASN A 526 37.50 -3.88 12.79
N ASP A 527 37.04 -2.64 12.98
CA ASP A 527 36.60 -2.06 14.24
C ASP A 527 35.10 -1.75 14.20
N ILE A 528 34.34 -2.49 15.00
CA ILE A 528 32.87 -2.38 15.07
C ILE A 528 32.40 -1.05 15.69
N GLU A 529 33.25 -0.35 16.46
CA GLU A 529 32.90 0.93 17.09
C GLU A 529 32.88 2.09 16.09
N GLN A 530 33.50 1.93 14.92
CA GLN A 530 33.54 2.96 13.88
C GLN A 530 32.31 2.95 12.96
N ILE A 531 31.48 1.91 13.02
CA ILE A 531 30.33 1.73 12.12
C ILE A 531 29.39 2.94 12.23
N ASP A 532 29.14 3.59 11.10
CA ASP A 532 28.19 4.70 11.03
C ASP A 532 26.78 4.23 11.41
N THR A 533 26.04 5.08 12.12
CA THR A 533 24.69 4.77 12.59
C THR A 533 23.75 4.36 11.46
N MET A 534 23.71 5.14 10.38
CA MET A 534 22.93 4.80 9.19
C MET A 534 23.35 3.45 8.59
N VAL A 535 24.65 3.15 8.52
CA VAL A 535 25.15 1.88 7.97
C VAL A 535 24.73 0.71 8.84
N GLY A 536 24.93 0.82 10.16
CA GLY A 536 24.54 -0.24 11.09
C GLY A 536 23.05 -0.52 11.07
N GLN A 537 22.21 0.52 11.08
CA GLN A 537 20.75 0.38 11.00
C GLN A 537 20.28 -0.28 9.69
N LEU A 538 20.88 0.07 8.56
CA LEU A 538 20.58 -0.56 7.26
C LEU A 538 21.14 -1.99 7.16
N ALA A 539 22.15 -2.33 7.96
CA ALA A 539 22.73 -3.67 8.05
C ALA A 539 21.94 -4.61 8.97
N GLU A 540 21.06 -4.11 9.84
CA GLU A 540 20.18 -4.93 10.69
C GLU A 540 19.16 -5.70 9.83
N THR A 541 19.54 -6.89 9.36
CA THR A 541 18.69 -7.74 8.50
C THR A 541 17.78 -8.70 9.27
N VAL A 542 18.11 -8.99 10.54
CA VAL A 542 17.27 -9.80 11.42
C VAL A 542 16.13 -8.94 11.95
N ARG A 543 14.92 -9.16 11.44
CA ARG A 543 13.72 -8.38 11.75
C ARG A 543 12.53 -9.29 12.00
N PRO A 544 11.54 -8.87 12.83
CA PRO A 544 10.25 -9.52 12.86
C PRO A 544 9.59 -9.50 11.47
N GLU A 545 8.75 -10.49 11.19
CA GLU A 545 7.98 -10.52 9.95
C GLU A 545 7.15 -9.23 9.81
N GLY A 546 7.20 -8.64 8.61
CA GLY A 546 6.49 -7.40 8.26
C GLY A 546 7.22 -6.09 8.58
N PHE A 547 8.38 -6.11 9.24
CA PHE A 547 9.13 -4.90 9.60
C PHE A 547 10.02 -4.39 8.46
N GLY A 548 9.87 -3.10 8.14
CA GLY A 548 10.63 -2.38 7.13
C GLY A 548 12.02 -1.90 7.58
N PHE A 549 12.30 -1.88 8.88
CA PHE A 549 13.57 -1.43 9.48
C PHE A 549 13.92 -2.27 10.72
N GLY A 550 15.15 -2.12 11.22
CA GLY A 550 15.71 -2.89 12.34
C GLY A 550 15.39 -2.34 13.74
N GLU A 551 15.90 -3.03 14.75
CA GLU A 551 15.64 -2.79 16.18
C GLU A 551 16.06 -1.40 16.62
N THR A 552 17.22 -0.91 16.16
CA THR A 552 17.77 0.38 16.60
C THR A 552 16.84 1.54 16.22
N ALA A 553 16.34 1.54 14.99
CA ALA A 553 15.38 2.56 14.55
C ALA A 553 14.04 2.41 15.26
N PHE A 554 13.59 1.17 15.48
CA PHE A 554 12.33 0.88 16.16
C PHE A 554 12.28 1.48 17.58
N GLN A 555 13.32 1.32 18.39
CA GLN A 555 13.35 1.86 19.76
C GLN A 555 13.19 3.40 19.79
N ILE A 556 13.81 4.11 18.85
CA ILE A 556 13.61 5.56 18.72
C ILE A 556 12.17 5.89 18.28
N PHE A 557 11.56 5.06 17.44
CA PHE A 557 10.16 5.26 17.04
C PHE A 557 9.17 4.98 18.17
N ILE A 558 9.31 3.92 18.97
CA ILE A 558 8.34 3.64 20.04
C ILE A 558 8.25 4.80 21.03
N LEU A 559 9.40 5.41 21.31
CA LEU A 559 9.53 6.60 22.15
C LEU A 559 8.91 7.83 21.47
N ASN A 560 9.44 8.22 20.31
CA ASN A 560 9.10 9.51 19.71
C ASN A 560 7.72 9.53 19.04
N ALA A 561 7.24 8.40 18.48
CA ALA A 561 5.89 8.33 17.93
C ALA A 561 4.83 8.48 19.02
N SER A 562 5.05 7.87 20.19
CA SER A 562 4.16 8.04 21.34
C SER A 562 4.24 9.48 21.89
N ARG A 563 5.46 10.05 22.00
CA ARG A 563 5.67 11.44 22.47
C ARG A 563 4.93 12.47 21.63
N ARG A 564 4.96 12.37 20.30
CA ARG A 564 4.24 13.28 19.39
C ARG A 564 2.75 13.44 19.72
N LEU A 565 2.12 12.40 20.27
CA LEU A 565 0.70 12.41 20.64
C LEU A 565 0.51 12.80 22.11
N MET A 566 1.24 12.16 23.03
CA MET A 566 0.98 12.34 24.47
C MET A 566 1.39 13.72 25.01
N THR A 567 2.32 14.42 24.35
CA THR A 567 2.78 15.74 24.81
C THR A 567 1.95 16.89 24.25
N ASP A 568 1.16 16.65 23.21
CA ASP A 568 0.40 17.70 22.52
C ASP A 568 -1.00 17.80 23.11
N ARG A 569 -1.39 18.99 23.60
CA ARG A 569 -2.72 19.18 24.18
C ARG A 569 -3.84 18.89 23.18
N PHE A 570 -3.61 19.15 21.89
CA PHE A 570 -4.61 18.99 20.83
C PHE A 570 -4.85 17.53 20.46
N TYR A 571 -3.97 16.62 20.88
CA TYR A 571 -4.21 15.17 20.83
C TYR A 571 -4.63 14.61 22.19
N THR A 572 -4.61 15.41 23.25
CA THR A 572 -4.96 14.97 24.61
C THR A 572 -6.12 15.81 25.16
N ALA A 573 -5.86 16.75 26.06
CA ALA A 573 -6.89 17.51 26.78
C ALA A 573 -7.89 18.19 25.85
N ASP A 574 -7.42 18.74 24.73
CA ASP A 574 -8.20 19.53 23.77
C ASP A 574 -8.66 18.71 22.55
N TYR A 575 -8.45 17.39 22.53
CA TYR A 575 -9.04 16.50 21.52
C TYR A 575 -10.51 16.23 21.83
N ARG A 576 -11.34 17.27 21.71
CA ARG A 576 -12.76 17.24 22.08
C ARG A 576 -13.60 18.17 21.19
N PRO A 577 -14.92 17.92 21.05
CA PRO A 577 -15.79 18.71 20.18
C PRO A 577 -15.82 20.21 20.48
N GLU A 578 -15.56 20.65 21.72
CA GLU A 578 -15.52 22.07 22.06
C GLU A 578 -14.36 22.83 21.39
N VAL A 579 -13.30 22.12 21.03
CA VAL A 579 -12.11 22.69 20.36
C VAL A 579 -12.09 22.33 18.88
N TYR A 580 -12.44 21.10 18.52
CA TYR A 580 -12.41 20.62 17.13
C TYR A 580 -13.72 20.88 16.36
N THR A 581 -14.81 21.22 17.05
CA THR A 581 -16.21 21.04 16.62
C THR A 581 -16.59 19.57 16.48
N GLN A 582 -17.89 19.25 16.59
CA GLN A 582 -18.37 17.89 16.31
C GLN A 582 -18.07 17.47 14.86
N VAL A 583 -18.21 18.40 13.91
CA VAL A 583 -17.93 18.15 12.47
C VAL A 583 -16.45 17.80 12.26
N GLY A 584 -15.53 18.50 12.92
CA GLY A 584 -14.10 18.22 12.83
C GLY A 584 -13.75 16.87 13.44
N MET A 585 -14.29 16.54 14.62
CA MET A 585 -14.11 15.24 15.27
C MET A 585 -14.64 14.11 14.39
N ASP A 586 -15.88 14.20 13.89
CA ASP A 586 -16.49 13.19 13.03
C ASP A 586 -15.70 12.99 11.74
N TRP A 587 -15.11 14.07 11.20
CA TRP A 587 -14.27 13.98 10.01
C TRP A 587 -13.00 13.18 10.28
N VAL A 588 -12.29 13.49 11.37
CA VAL A 588 -11.08 12.75 11.76
C VAL A 588 -11.43 11.29 12.05
N GLU A 589 -12.51 11.04 12.82
CA GLU A 589 -12.82 9.70 13.29
C GLU A 589 -13.35 8.76 12.21
N ASN A 590 -14.02 9.28 11.18
CA ASN A 590 -14.65 8.44 10.15
C ASN A 590 -13.93 8.48 8.79
N THR A 591 -12.73 9.06 8.70
CA THR A 591 -11.97 9.16 7.45
C THR A 591 -10.67 8.35 7.51
N THR A 592 -10.44 7.52 6.49
CA THR A 592 -9.17 6.84 6.21
C THR A 592 -8.44 7.48 5.02
N MET A 593 -7.18 7.13 4.79
CA MET A 593 -6.46 7.56 3.58
C MET A 593 -7.13 7.07 2.29
N VAL A 594 -7.76 5.89 2.31
CA VAL A 594 -8.53 5.37 1.18
C VAL A 594 -9.73 6.28 0.89
N ASP A 595 -10.41 6.79 1.92
CA ASP A 595 -11.53 7.73 1.77
C ASP A 595 -11.05 9.07 1.21
N VAL A 596 -9.91 9.60 1.69
CA VAL A 596 -9.30 10.82 1.13
C VAL A 596 -8.99 10.62 -0.37
N LEU A 597 -8.35 9.50 -0.74
CA LEU A 597 -8.04 9.20 -2.14
C LEU A 597 -9.30 9.10 -3.01
N LYS A 598 -10.34 8.39 -2.56
CA LYS A 598 -11.62 8.25 -3.27
C LYS A 598 -12.36 9.58 -3.42
N ARG A 599 -12.34 10.42 -2.38
CA ARG A 599 -13.02 11.73 -2.37
C ARG A 599 -12.47 12.67 -3.43
N HIS A 600 -11.17 12.65 -3.64
CA HIS A 600 -10.48 13.57 -4.56
C HIS A 600 -10.07 12.93 -5.89
N ASN A 601 -10.19 11.61 -6.04
CA ASN A 601 -9.89 10.86 -7.27
C ASN A 601 -10.93 9.74 -7.46
N PRO A 602 -12.21 10.06 -7.72
CA PRO A 602 -13.29 9.07 -7.81
C PRO A 602 -13.07 7.99 -8.88
N GLU A 603 -12.23 8.26 -9.90
CA GLU A 603 -11.80 7.32 -10.93
C GLU A 603 -11.06 6.10 -10.34
N LEU A 604 -10.46 6.25 -9.15
CA LEU A 604 -9.80 5.16 -8.43
C LEU A 604 -10.75 4.23 -7.69
N ALA A 605 -12.05 4.54 -7.61
CA ALA A 605 -13.00 3.81 -6.77
C ALA A 605 -12.92 2.29 -6.99
N THR A 606 -12.92 1.83 -8.24
CA THR A 606 -12.77 0.40 -8.57
C THR A 606 -11.42 -0.13 -8.12
N SER A 607 -10.32 0.60 -8.37
CA SER A 607 -8.97 0.15 -8.05
C SER A 607 -8.69 0.02 -6.56
N LEU A 608 -9.48 0.72 -5.74
CA LEU A 608 -9.43 0.77 -4.28
C LEU A 608 -10.46 -0.15 -3.61
N ASN A 609 -11.19 -0.96 -4.38
CA ASN A 609 -12.12 -1.94 -3.81
C ASN A 609 -11.36 -2.98 -2.96
N GLY A 610 -11.79 -3.14 -1.71
CA GLY A 610 -11.15 -4.04 -0.76
C GLY A 610 -9.74 -3.62 -0.33
N VAL A 611 -9.28 -2.40 -0.68
CA VAL A 611 -8.05 -1.84 -0.11
C VAL A 611 -8.40 -1.27 1.25
N GLU A 612 -7.92 -1.93 2.32
CA GLU A 612 -8.15 -1.51 3.71
C GLU A 612 -7.13 -0.48 4.20
N ASN A 613 -5.92 -0.50 3.64
CA ASN A 613 -4.82 0.40 4.01
C ASN A 613 -4.15 0.92 2.74
N ALA A 614 -4.18 2.23 2.53
CA ALA A 614 -3.72 2.86 1.30
C ALA A 614 -2.21 2.74 1.05
N PHE A 615 -1.41 2.36 2.06
CA PHE A 615 0.05 2.25 1.98
C PHE A 615 0.55 0.82 1.73
N LYS A 616 -0.33 -0.19 1.83
CA LYS A 616 -0.02 -1.56 1.41
C LYS A 616 -0.18 -1.68 -0.12
N PRO A 617 0.52 -2.61 -0.79
CA PRO A 617 0.40 -2.80 -2.24
C PRO A 617 -1.05 -3.01 -2.69
N TRP A 618 -1.49 -2.26 -3.70
CA TRP A 618 -2.85 -2.41 -4.23
C TRP A 618 -2.92 -3.62 -5.14
N GLY A 619 -3.79 -4.58 -4.81
CA GLY A 619 -4.03 -5.81 -5.57
C GLY A 619 -5.52 -6.07 -5.82
N LEU A 620 -5.83 -7.28 -6.29
CA LEU A 620 -7.19 -7.79 -6.24
C LEU A 620 -7.52 -8.22 -4.81
N ASN A 621 -8.38 -7.46 -4.16
CA ASN A 621 -9.01 -7.85 -2.92
C ASN A 621 -10.49 -8.13 -3.19
N ILE A 622 -11.02 -9.20 -2.60
CA ILE A 622 -12.42 -9.59 -2.72
C ILE A 622 -13.08 -9.33 -1.36
N PRO A 623 -13.83 -8.22 -1.22
CA PRO A 623 -14.55 -7.94 0.01
C PRO A 623 -15.52 -9.06 0.38
N ALA A 624 -15.78 -9.23 1.68
CA ALA A 624 -16.64 -10.30 2.18
C ALA A 624 -18.07 -10.23 1.59
N ASP A 625 -18.54 -9.03 1.28
CA ASP A 625 -19.85 -8.75 0.69
C ASP A 625 -19.86 -8.79 -0.85
N TYR A 626 -18.73 -9.07 -1.51
CA TYR A 626 -18.56 -9.04 -2.97
C TYR A 626 -19.68 -9.77 -3.73
N GLN A 627 -20.11 -10.94 -3.25
CA GLN A 627 -21.13 -11.74 -3.93
C GLN A 627 -22.50 -11.05 -3.98
N SER A 628 -22.76 -10.10 -3.07
CA SER A 628 -23.99 -9.32 -3.00
C SER A 628 -23.99 -8.08 -3.91
N TRP A 629 -22.88 -7.79 -4.59
CA TRP A 629 -22.74 -6.58 -5.39
C TRP A 629 -23.55 -6.64 -6.70
N PRO A 630 -23.80 -5.47 -7.34
CA PRO A 630 -24.30 -5.41 -8.70
C PRO A 630 -23.37 -6.11 -9.70
N ALA A 631 -23.96 -6.74 -10.71
CA ALA A 631 -23.29 -7.51 -11.75
C ALA A 631 -22.19 -6.71 -12.47
N ALA A 632 -22.47 -5.45 -12.80
CA ALA A 632 -21.50 -4.56 -13.44
C ALA A 632 -20.30 -4.26 -12.52
N SER A 633 -20.55 -4.01 -11.23
CA SER A 633 -19.48 -3.77 -10.25
C SER A 633 -18.61 -5.02 -10.05
N LYS A 634 -19.21 -6.21 -10.05
CA LYS A 634 -18.47 -7.48 -9.99
C LYS A 634 -17.59 -7.70 -11.21
N GLN A 635 -18.14 -7.48 -12.41
CA GLN A 635 -17.40 -7.58 -13.67
C GLN A 635 -16.22 -6.60 -13.67
N GLU A 636 -16.47 -5.34 -13.34
CA GLU A 636 -15.44 -4.29 -13.39
C GLU A 636 -14.34 -4.51 -12.35
N ASN A 637 -14.69 -4.98 -11.14
CA ASN A 637 -13.70 -5.31 -10.11
C ASN A 637 -12.76 -6.44 -10.58
N LEU A 638 -13.30 -7.55 -11.09
CA LEU A 638 -12.46 -8.65 -11.57
C LEU A 638 -11.68 -8.28 -12.83
N TRP A 639 -12.23 -7.41 -13.67
CA TRP A 639 -11.56 -6.92 -14.87
C TRP A 639 -10.38 -6.00 -14.53
N VAL A 640 -10.63 -4.91 -13.80
CA VAL A 640 -9.61 -3.89 -13.47
C VAL A 640 -8.59 -4.42 -12.48
N ASN A 641 -9.01 -5.08 -11.39
CA ASN A 641 -8.09 -5.49 -10.33
C ASN A 641 -7.50 -6.89 -10.53
N GLY A 642 -8.15 -7.74 -11.32
CA GLY A 642 -7.66 -9.07 -11.67
C GLY A 642 -7.02 -9.10 -13.05
N ALA A 643 -7.85 -9.02 -14.08
CA ALA A 643 -7.46 -9.31 -15.47
C ALA A 643 -6.42 -8.32 -16.02
N MET A 644 -6.68 -7.01 -15.93
CA MET A 644 -5.78 -5.98 -16.44
C MET A 644 -4.47 -5.91 -15.63
N ARG A 645 -4.51 -6.10 -14.30
CA ARG A 645 -3.31 -6.04 -13.43
C ARG A 645 -2.35 -7.20 -13.62
N THR A 646 -2.80 -8.24 -14.31
CA THR A 646 -2.00 -9.43 -14.59
C THR A 646 -1.93 -9.70 -16.09
N GLN A 647 -2.16 -8.65 -16.89
CA GLN A 647 -2.07 -8.72 -18.33
C GLN A 647 -0.65 -9.13 -18.76
N ILE A 648 -0.59 -9.94 -19.81
CA ILE A 648 0.66 -10.40 -20.42
C ILE A 648 0.76 -9.72 -21.79
N ALA A 649 1.93 -9.17 -22.09
CA ALA A 649 2.21 -8.58 -23.40
C ALA A 649 2.18 -9.65 -24.51
N ALA A 650 1.79 -9.25 -25.72
CA ALA A 650 1.60 -10.19 -26.83
C ALA A 650 2.90 -10.92 -27.25
N ASP A 651 4.07 -10.31 -27.01
CA ASP A 651 5.40 -10.87 -27.25
C ASP A 651 5.95 -11.67 -26.06
N GLN A 652 5.23 -11.72 -24.94
CA GLN A 652 5.59 -12.41 -23.70
C GLN A 652 4.61 -13.52 -23.32
N LEU A 653 3.77 -13.96 -24.26
CA LEU A 653 2.78 -15.01 -24.01
C LEU A 653 3.47 -16.30 -23.51
N PRO A 654 3.04 -16.87 -22.37
CA PRO A 654 3.59 -18.13 -21.90
C PRO A 654 3.28 -19.25 -22.89
N ALA A 655 4.17 -20.23 -22.98
CA ALA A 655 3.94 -21.41 -23.81
C ALA A 655 2.64 -22.12 -23.41
N LEU A 656 1.93 -22.69 -24.39
CA LEU A 656 0.79 -23.54 -24.12
C LEU A 656 1.27 -24.82 -23.42
N GLU A 657 0.56 -25.24 -22.37
CA GLU A 657 0.94 -26.41 -21.57
C GLU A 657 0.22 -27.68 -22.04
N LYS A 658 0.87 -28.83 -21.85
CA LYS A 658 0.21 -30.13 -21.99
C LYS A 658 -0.85 -30.33 -20.90
N ILE A 659 -1.80 -31.22 -21.15
CA ILE A 659 -2.86 -31.55 -20.19
C ILE A 659 -2.23 -32.17 -18.93
N ASP A 660 -2.52 -31.61 -17.76
CA ASP A 660 -2.12 -32.17 -16.47
C ASP A 660 -3.18 -33.16 -15.97
N ILE A 661 -3.05 -34.41 -16.40
CA ILE A 661 -3.97 -35.50 -16.01
C ILE A 661 -3.90 -35.77 -14.50
N GLY A 662 -2.72 -35.62 -13.88
CA GLY A 662 -2.55 -35.82 -12.44
C GLY A 662 -3.31 -34.77 -11.62
N GLY A 663 -3.26 -33.51 -12.05
CA GLY A 663 -4.02 -32.40 -11.45
C GLY A 663 -5.55 -32.55 -11.55
N LEU A 664 -6.06 -33.40 -12.45
CA LEU A 664 -7.49 -33.70 -12.58
C LEU A 664 -7.99 -34.74 -11.57
N ILE A 665 -7.12 -35.49 -10.89
CA ILE A 665 -7.53 -36.57 -10.00
C ILE A 665 -8.08 -36.01 -8.68
N SER A 666 -9.41 -36.01 -8.61
CA SER A 666 -10.31 -35.79 -7.45
C SER A 666 -10.62 -34.35 -7.01
N THR A 667 -9.68 -33.50 -6.57
CA THR A 667 -10.08 -32.26 -5.88
C THR A 667 -10.62 -31.16 -6.82
N ILE A 668 -10.00 -30.96 -7.98
CA ILE A 668 -10.36 -29.83 -8.89
C ILE A 668 -11.71 -30.07 -9.59
N LEU A 669 -12.00 -31.31 -9.98
CA LEU A 669 -13.26 -31.67 -10.63
C LEU A 669 -14.45 -31.47 -9.68
N TRP A 670 -14.30 -31.85 -8.40
CA TRP A 670 -15.33 -31.62 -7.39
C TRP A 670 -15.49 -30.13 -7.09
N LYS A 671 -14.40 -29.37 -6.92
CA LYS A 671 -14.45 -27.89 -6.79
C LYS A 671 -15.27 -27.28 -7.95
N LYS A 672 -15.01 -27.70 -9.20
CA LYS A 672 -15.69 -27.18 -10.41
C LYS A 672 -17.21 -27.32 -10.43
N VAL A 673 -17.76 -28.33 -9.77
CA VAL A 673 -19.20 -28.62 -9.79
C VAL A 673 -19.89 -28.21 -8.50
N GLN A 674 -19.15 -28.16 -7.38
CA GLN A 674 -19.69 -27.81 -6.06
C GLN A 674 -19.58 -26.31 -5.74
N ASP A 675 -18.45 -25.67 -6.05
CA ASP A 675 -18.18 -24.31 -5.60
C ASP A 675 -19.03 -23.30 -6.38
N ARG A 676 -19.79 -22.47 -5.67
CA ARG A 676 -20.57 -21.35 -6.21
C ARG A 676 -19.89 -20.02 -5.87
N THR A 677 -18.84 -19.69 -6.63
CA THR A 677 -18.06 -18.45 -6.49
C THR A 677 -17.66 -17.89 -7.85
N ASP A 678 -17.36 -16.59 -7.90
CA ASP A 678 -16.91 -15.89 -9.10
C ASP A 678 -15.38 -15.95 -9.25
N VAL A 679 -14.68 -16.08 -8.11
CA VAL A 679 -13.23 -16.01 -7.99
C VAL A 679 -12.68 -17.38 -7.61
N ALA A 680 -11.58 -17.76 -8.25
CA ALA A 680 -10.97 -19.05 -8.01
C ALA A 680 -10.26 -19.10 -6.63
N PRO A 681 -10.26 -20.25 -5.94
CA PRO A 681 -9.50 -20.44 -4.71
C PRO A 681 -7.99 -20.17 -4.90
N ALA A 682 -7.28 -19.75 -3.85
CA ALA A 682 -5.87 -19.36 -3.95
C ALA A 682 -4.91 -20.47 -4.45
N ASP A 683 -5.26 -21.75 -4.23
CA ASP A 683 -4.51 -22.93 -4.68
C ASP A 683 -4.96 -23.47 -6.05
N TYR A 684 -5.86 -22.75 -6.74
CA TYR A 684 -6.47 -23.22 -7.97
C TYR A 684 -5.50 -23.09 -9.16
N LYS A 685 -5.02 -24.24 -9.65
CA LYS A 685 -4.29 -24.35 -10.93
C LYS A 685 -5.19 -24.99 -11.99
N LYS A 686 -5.21 -24.45 -13.21
CA LYS A 686 -5.95 -25.05 -14.33
C LYS A 686 -5.17 -26.22 -14.93
N PRO A 687 -5.66 -27.46 -14.85
CA PRO A 687 -4.99 -28.61 -15.47
C PRO A 687 -5.25 -28.73 -16.99
N LEU A 688 -6.28 -28.01 -17.48
CA LEU A 688 -6.70 -27.95 -18.87
C LEU A 688 -7.20 -26.54 -19.18
N HIS A 689 -7.18 -26.18 -20.46
CA HIS A 689 -7.54 -24.84 -20.91
C HIS A 689 -6.65 -23.73 -20.34
N ALA A 690 -5.41 -23.98 -19.92
CA ALA A 690 -4.51 -22.93 -19.40
C ALA A 690 -4.06 -21.95 -20.49
N HIS A 691 -3.55 -20.78 -20.09
CA HIS A 691 -2.91 -19.76 -20.94
C HIS A 691 -3.80 -19.23 -22.08
N GLY A 692 -5.10 -19.04 -21.81
CA GLY A 692 -6.07 -18.47 -22.75
C GLY A 692 -6.09 -16.94 -22.77
N VAL A 693 -7.05 -16.38 -23.52
CA VAL A 693 -7.36 -14.94 -23.54
C VAL A 693 -8.77 -14.68 -23.01
N MET A 694 -9.02 -13.46 -22.55
CA MET A 694 -10.30 -13.06 -21.98
C MET A 694 -10.73 -11.64 -22.36
N ALA A 695 -12.03 -11.39 -22.31
CA ALA A 695 -12.62 -10.06 -22.54
C ALA A 695 -13.90 -9.86 -21.70
N LYS A 696 -14.25 -8.60 -21.46
CA LYS A 696 -15.62 -8.21 -21.11
C LYS A 696 -16.53 -8.43 -22.32
N VAL A 697 -17.74 -8.91 -22.04
CA VAL A 697 -18.70 -9.31 -23.05
C VAL A 697 -20.12 -8.98 -22.60
N LYS A 698 -21.01 -8.71 -23.56
CA LYS A 698 -22.46 -8.71 -23.38
C LYS A 698 -23.13 -9.76 -24.27
N PHE A 699 -24.22 -10.32 -23.77
CA PHE A 699 -25.15 -11.14 -24.53
C PHE A 699 -26.39 -10.32 -24.88
N ALA A 700 -26.47 -9.90 -26.15
CA ALA A 700 -27.60 -9.16 -26.69
C ALA A 700 -28.67 -10.14 -27.16
N ALA A 701 -29.70 -10.35 -26.35
CA ALA A 701 -30.78 -11.28 -26.66
C ALA A 701 -31.67 -10.78 -27.81
N VAL A 702 -32.16 -11.73 -28.61
CA VAL A 702 -33.23 -11.48 -29.60
C VAL A 702 -34.55 -11.36 -28.84
N ALA A 703 -35.32 -10.31 -29.17
CA ALA A 703 -36.63 -10.07 -28.60
C ALA A 703 -37.58 -11.26 -28.85
N GLY A 704 -38.32 -11.66 -27.81
CA GLY A 704 -39.29 -12.74 -27.91
C GLY A 704 -38.71 -14.14 -27.98
N ASN A 705 -37.41 -14.33 -27.71
CA ASN A 705 -36.86 -15.68 -27.59
C ASN A 705 -37.53 -16.43 -26.40
N PRO A 706 -37.76 -17.75 -26.50
CA PRO A 706 -38.64 -18.48 -25.59
C PRO A 706 -38.00 -18.91 -24.26
N TYR A 707 -36.69 -18.69 -24.08
CA TYR A 707 -35.94 -19.12 -22.89
C TYR A 707 -35.92 -18.02 -21.85
N THR A 708 -35.71 -18.31 -20.58
CA THR A 708 -35.83 -17.31 -19.50
C THR A 708 -34.49 -16.95 -18.86
N GLY A 709 -34.51 -16.08 -17.85
CA GLY A 709 -33.34 -15.75 -17.06
C GLY A 709 -32.30 -14.96 -17.86
N LEU A 710 -31.04 -15.38 -17.79
CA LEU A 710 -29.91 -14.74 -18.47
C LEU A 710 -29.99 -14.86 -20.00
N PHE A 711 -30.86 -15.75 -20.52
CA PHE A 711 -31.14 -15.84 -21.96
C PHE A 711 -32.01 -14.69 -22.49
N GLN A 712 -32.56 -13.86 -21.61
CA GLN A 712 -33.26 -12.62 -21.99
C GLN A 712 -32.32 -11.40 -22.10
N GLY A 713 -31.02 -11.57 -21.81
CA GLY A 713 -30.00 -10.54 -21.96
C GLY A 713 -29.08 -10.48 -20.74
N ALA A 714 -27.81 -10.18 -20.99
CA ALA A 714 -26.81 -9.97 -19.94
C ALA A 714 -25.74 -9.00 -20.43
N ASP A 715 -25.73 -7.77 -19.91
CA ASP A 715 -24.80 -6.71 -20.28
C ASP A 715 -23.42 -6.87 -19.61
N SER A 716 -23.40 -7.49 -18.43
CA SER A 716 -22.17 -7.74 -17.66
C SER A 716 -21.76 -9.22 -17.67
N GLY A 717 -20.72 -9.56 -18.43
CA GLY A 717 -20.10 -10.89 -18.44
C GLY A 717 -18.60 -10.90 -18.74
N LEU A 718 -17.95 -12.02 -18.45
CA LEU A 718 -16.59 -12.32 -18.90
C LEU A 718 -16.61 -13.50 -19.87
N LEU A 719 -15.86 -13.36 -20.95
CA LEU A 719 -15.62 -14.42 -21.93
C LEU A 719 -14.18 -14.85 -21.83
N ARG A 720 -13.93 -16.16 -21.83
CA ARG A 720 -12.60 -16.74 -21.93
C ARG A 720 -12.52 -17.70 -23.11
N LEU A 721 -11.49 -17.53 -23.94
CA LEU A 721 -11.20 -18.35 -25.11
C LEU A 721 -9.84 -19.02 -24.92
N SER A 722 -9.76 -20.32 -25.13
CA SER A 722 -8.57 -21.14 -24.86
C SER A 722 -8.58 -22.43 -25.67
N VAL A 723 -7.46 -23.13 -25.71
CA VAL A 723 -7.37 -24.50 -26.25
C VAL A 723 -7.22 -25.51 -25.12
N THR A 724 -7.72 -26.73 -25.28
CA THR A 724 -7.75 -27.76 -24.22
C THR A 724 -6.38 -28.08 -23.62
N GLY A 725 -5.35 -28.10 -24.46
CA GLY A 725 -3.94 -28.22 -24.11
C GLY A 725 -3.08 -27.86 -25.32
N ASP A 726 -1.76 -28.06 -25.23
CA ASP A 726 -0.81 -27.82 -26.31
C ASP A 726 -1.27 -28.49 -27.63
N PRO A 727 -1.57 -27.71 -28.70
CA PRO A 727 -1.95 -28.24 -30.00
C PRO A 727 -0.93 -29.21 -30.63
N ALA A 728 0.35 -29.12 -30.26
CA ALA A 728 1.39 -30.04 -30.72
C ALA A 728 1.26 -31.46 -30.14
N ASP A 729 0.54 -31.63 -29.02
CA ASP A 729 0.38 -32.91 -28.33
C ASP A 729 -0.87 -33.68 -28.83
N ARG A 730 -2.02 -33.00 -28.95
CA ARG A 730 -3.33 -33.64 -29.21
C ARG A 730 -4.18 -32.94 -30.26
N GLY A 731 -3.63 -32.00 -31.02
CA GLY A 731 -4.35 -31.22 -32.02
C GLY A 731 -5.07 -30.00 -31.43
N PHE A 732 -5.54 -29.12 -32.33
CA PHE A 732 -6.13 -27.84 -31.96
C PHE A 732 -7.58 -28.03 -31.48
N ALA A 733 -7.81 -27.92 -30.17
CA ALA A 733 -9.11 -28.15 -29.54
C ALA A 733 -9.62 -26.87 -28.84
N PRO A 734 -10.30 -25.96 -29.56
CA PRO A 734 -10.73 -24.68 -29.02
C PRO A 734 -11.94 -24.82 -28.09
N GLY A 735 -11.98 -23.97 -27.06
CA GLY A 735 -13.00 -23.98 -26.01
C GLY A 735 -13.32 -22.60 -25.46
N LEU A 736 -14.60 -22.38 -25.22
CA LEU A 736 -15.16 -21.12 -24.74
C LEU A 736 -15.72 -21.31 -23.33
N ALA A 737 -15.53 -20.31 -22.47
CA ALA A 737 -16.25 -20.21 -21.20
C ALA A 737 -16.86 -18.80 -21.06
N TRP A 738 -18.17 -18.75 -20.88
CA TRP A 738 -18.93 -17.53 -20.65
C TRP A 738 -19.41 -17.49 -19.20
N LYS A 739 -19.08 -16.40 -18.52
CA LYS A 739 -19.56 -16.02 -17.19
C LYS A 739 -20.52 -14.85 -17.34
N ALA A 740 -21.73 -14.97 -16.82
CA ALA A 740 -22.71 -13.90 -16.75
C ALA A 740 -22.92 -13.52 -15.27
N PHE A 741 -22.55 -12.30 -14.90
CA PHE A 741 -22.73 -11.82 -13.54
C PHE A 741 -24.20 -11.52 -13.26
N VAL A 742 -24.58 -11.69 -11.99
CA VAL A 742 -25.94 -11.52 -11.47
C VAL A 742 -25.88 -10.58 -10.26
N ASP A 743 -26.82 -9.65 -10.16
CA ASP A 743 -26.95 -8.75 -9.01
C ASP A 743 -27.25 -9.55 -7.73
N GLY A 744 -26.54 -9.25 -6.64
CA GLY A 744 -26.87 -9.79 -5.32
C GLY A 744 -26.53 -11.27 -5.08
N LYS A 745 -25.97 -11.96 -6.08
CA LYS A 745 -25.73 -13.42 -6.07
C LYS A 745 -24.50 -13.80 -6.88
N PRO A 746 -23.91 -15.00 -6.68
CA PRO A 746 -22.87 -15.54 -7.57
C PRO A 746 -23.28 -15.55 -9.05
N SER A 747 -22.29 -15.46 -9.93
CA SER A 747 -22.47 -15.53 -11.39
C SER A 747 -22.86 -16.93 -11.88
N GLU A 748 -23.58 -16.97 -13.00
CA GLU A 748 -23.86 -18.21 -13.71
C GLU A 748 -23.00 -18.35 -14.97
N ASN A 749 -22.74 -19.59 -15.36
CA ASN A 749 -21.66 -19.90 -16.28
C ASN A 749 -22.02 -21.02 -17.24
N VAL A 750 -21.46 -20.95 -18.44
CA VAL A 750 -21.48 -22.06 -19.40
C VAL A 750 -20.11 -22.19 -20.05
N SER A 751 -19.65 -23.43 -20.24
CA SER A 751 -18.49 -23.73 -21.10
C SER A 751 -18.95 -24.49 -22.34
N ALA A 752 -18.22 -24.33 -23.45
CA ALA A 752 -18.55 -24.94 -24.72
C ALA A 752 -17.28 -25.37 -25.47
N LEU A 753 -17.40 -26.45 -26.24
CA LEU A 753 -16.35 -27.02 -27.08
C LEU A 753 -16.90 -27.30 -28.48
N TYR A 754 -16.03 -27.45 -29.47
CA TYR A 754 -16.43 -27.99 -30.78
C TYR A 754 -16.67 -29.51 -30.67
N THR A 755 -15.63 -30.26 -30.34
CA THR A 755 -15.64 -31.70 -30.04
C THR A 755 -14.56 -31.99 -28.99
N LEU A 756 -14.55 -33.20 -28.41
CA LEU A 756 -13.48 -33.61 -27.49
C LEU A 756 -12.14 -33.79 -28.20
N SER A 757 -12.15 -34.22 -29.47
CA SER A 757 -10.93 -34.34 -30.29
C SER A 757 -10.47 -33.03 -30.94
N GLY A 758 -11.26 -31.95 -30.84
CA GLY A 758 -10.96 -30.68 -31.48
C GLY A 758 -11.11 -30.69 -33.01
N GLN A 759 -10.34 -29.84 -33.68
CA GLN A 759 -10.40 -29.59 -35.13
C GLN A 759 -9.07 -29.88 -35.83
N GLY A 760 -8.27 -30.78 -35.26
CA GLY A 760 -7.04 -31.30 -35.88
C GLY A 760 -5.99 -30.19 -36.09
N THR A 761 -5.52 -30.03 -37.33
CA THR A 761 -4.48 -29.06 -37.70
C THR A 761 -5.04 -27.72 -38.18
N ASN A 762 -6.35 -27.47 -38.02
CA ASN A 762 -6.92 -26.17 -38.35
C ASN A 762 -6.78 -25.23 -37.14
N TYR A 763 -5.91 -24.23 -37.23
CA TYR A 763 -5.65 -23.28 -36.13
C TYR A 763 -6.57 -22.06 -36.13
N ASN A 764 -7.52 -21.97 -37.08
CA ASN A 764 -8.51 -20.91 -37.07
C ASN A 764 -9.51 -21.16 -35.93
N TYR A 765 -9.39 -20.36 -34.87
CA TYR A 765 -10.20 -20.48 -33.65
C TYR A 765 -11.72 -20.40 -33.91
N PHE A 766 -12.13 -19.69 -34.97
CA PHE A 766 -13.52 -19.48 -35.34
C PHE A 766 -14.00 -20.39 -36.48
N ALA A 767 -13.26 -21.45 -36.82
CA ALA A 767 -13.63 -22.35 -37.91
C ALA A 767 -14.98 -23.06 -37.67
N ASN A 768 -15.24 -23.51 -36.44
CA ASN A 768 -16.39 -24.35 -36.11
C ASN A 768 -17.26 -23.75 -35.00
N GLU A 769 -18.54 -24.12 -34.99
CA GLU A 769 -19.45 -23.78 -33.89
C GLU A 769 -19.15 -24.61 -32.64
N MET A 770 -19.32 -23.99 -31.46
CA MET A 770 -19.10 -24.65 -30.18
C MET A 770 -20.42 -24.84 -29.44
N SER A 771 -20.50 -25.86 -28.60
CA SER A 771 -21.69 -26.19 -27.83
C SER A 771 -21.30 -26.66 -26.43
N GLN A 772 -22.17 -26.39 -25.45
CA GLN A 772 -21.99 -26.95 -24.10
C GLN A 772 -22.05 -28.49 -24.11
N TYR A 773 -22.78 -29.04 -25.07
CA TYR A 773 -22.93 -30.48 -25.27
C TYR A 773 -22.02 -30.90 -26.42
N VAL A 774 -21.18 -31.90 -26.16
CA VAL A 774 -20.32 -32.52 -27.18
C VAL A 774 -20.81 -33.93 -27.50
N VAL A 775 -20.80 -34.29 -28.78
CA VAL A 775 -21.22 -35.63 -29.22
C VAL A 775 -20.09 -36.61 -28.87
N PRO A 776 -20.38 -37.74 -28.21
CA PRO A 776 -19.38 -38.79 -27.95
C PRO A 776 -18.80 -39.36 -29.26
N GLU A 777 -17.48 -39.53 -29.32
CA GLU A 777 -16.74 -40.02 -30.50
C GLU A 777 -16.23 -41.47 -30.29
N VAL A 778 -16.17 -42.27 -31.36
CA VAL A 778 -15.83 -43.71 -31.28
C VAL A 778 -14.34 -43.95 -30.98
N ASN A 779 -13.47 -43.00 -31.34
CA ASN A 779 -12.01 -43.08 -31.18
C ASN A 779 -11.48 -42.19 -30.04
N GLU A 780 -12.32 -41.84 -29.06
CA GLU A 780 -11.87 -41.11 -27.88
C GLU A 780 -10.70 -41.84 -27.20
N SER A 781 -9.72 -41.09 -26.70
CA SER A 781 -8.83 -41.67 -25.69
C SER A 781 -9.72 -41.98 -24.48
N LEU A 782 -9.99 -43.27 -24.23
CA LEU A 782 -10.85 -43.80 -23.16
C LEU A 782 -10.68 -43.08 -21.80
N GLY A 783 -9.51 -42.50 -21.52
CA GLY A 783 -9.14 -41.89 -20.24
C GLY A 783 -9.86 -40.59 -19.84
N THR A 784 -10.26 -39.69 -20.74
CA THR A 784 -10.85 -38.39 -20.34
C THR A 784 -12.31 -38.51 -19.91
N THR A 785 -13.11 -39.25 -20.66
CA THR A 785 -14.53 -39.48 -20.34
C THR A 785 -14.71 -40.32 -19.06
N ILE A 786 -13.79 -41.27 -18.79
CA ILE A 786 -13.72 -42.01 -17.53
C ILE A 786 -13.39 -41.08 -16.34
N LEU A 787 -12.57 -40.07 -16.55
CA LEU A 787 -12.19 -39.15 -15.47
C LEU A 787 -13.34 -38.21 -15.09
N PHE A 788 -14.07 -37.67 -16.06
CA PHE A 788 -15.21 -36.80 -15.80
C PHE A 788 -16.46 -37.57 -15.32
N SER A 789 -16.56 -38.88 -15.59
CA SER A 789 -17.64 -39.70 -15.05
C SER A 789 -17.58 -39.86 -13.53
N ALA A 790 -16.44 -39.54 -12.90
CA ALA A 790 -16.30 -39.48 -11.45
C ALA A 790 -17.20 -38.42 -10.80
N VAL A 791 -17.60 -37.37 -11.55
CA VAL A 791 -18.41 -36.27 -11.00
C VAL A 791 -19.77 -36.11 -11.67
N SER A 792 -20.01 -36.70 -12.85
CA SER A 792 -21.29 -36.58 -13.59
C SER A 792 -21.61 -37.86 -14.37
N ALA A 793 -22.87 -38.29 -14.36
CA ALA A 793 -23.36 -39.40 -15.17
C ALA A 793 -23.47 -39.06 -16.67
N LYS A 794 -23.44 -37.76 -17.02
CA LYS A 794 -23.40 -37.27 -18.40
C LYS A 794 -22.19 -36.35 -18.60
N PRO A 795 -20.97 -36.88 -18.69
CA PRO A 795 -19.73 -36.09 -18.69
C PRO A 795 -19.57 -35.19 -19.93
N THR A 796 -20.36 -35.39 -20.98
CA THR A 796 -20.35 -34.59 -22.21
C THR A 796 -21.44 -33.51 -22.26
N LEU A 797 -22.19 -33.31 -21.17
CA LEU A 797 -23.31 -32.37 -21.08
C LEU A 797 -23.16 -31.46 -19.86
N LEU A 798 -23.19 -30.14 -20.10
CA LEU A 798 -23.35 -29.14 -19.05
C LEU A 798 -24.77 -28.59 -19.08
N LEU A 799 -25.43 -28.52 -17.92
CA LEU A 799 -26.76 -27.93 -17.86
C LEU A 799 -26.71 -26.41 -17.90
N LEU A 800 -27.89 -25.85 -18.15
CA LEU A 800 -28.13 -24.42 -18.33
C LEU A 800 -29.28 -23.93 -17.45
N ASN A 801 -29.77 -24.79 -16.54
CA ASN A 801 -30.92 -24.53 -15.69
C ASN A 801 -30.67 -23.32 -14.79
N ASP A 802 -29.49 -23.25 -14.15
CA ASP A 802 -29.14 -22.14 -13.26
C ASP A 802 -29.21 -20.79 -14.03
N MET A 803 -28.79 -20.76 -15.29
CA MET A 803 -28.88 -19.56 -16.14
C MET A 803 -30.31 -19.18 -16.52
N ALA A 804 -31.24 -20.14 -16.59
CA ALA A 804 -32.64 -19.90 -16.93
C ALA A 804 -33.48 -19.45 -15.72
N GLU A 805 -33.02 -19.72 -14.51
CA GLU A 805 -33.71 -19.48 -13.25
C GLU A 805 -33.59 -18.05 -12.73
N VAL A 806 -32.63 -17.26 -13.23
CA VAL A 806 -32.36 -15.92 -12.71
C VAL A 806 -32.08 -14.94 -13.85
N SER A 807 -32.63 -13.73 -13.74
CA SER A 807 -32.26 -12.61 -14.62
C SER A 807 -30.95 -11.96 -14.15
N GLN A 808 -30.30 -11.16 -14.98
CA GLN A 808 -29.09 -10.43 -14.55
C GLN A 808 -29.35 -9.51 -13.34
N LYS A 809 -30.58 -9.02 -13.17
CA LYS A 809 -31.00 -8.22 -12.02
C LYS A 809 -31.22 -9.01 -10.72
N GLY A 810 -30.81 -10.28 -10.67
CA GLY A 810 -30.97 -11.15 -9.49
C GLY A 810 -32.39 -11.67 -9.24
N VAL A 811 -33.36 -11.26 -10.07
CA VAL A 811 -34.77 -11.68 -9.96
C VAL A 811 -34.91 -13.12 -10.42
N ALA A 812 -35.48 -13.96 -9.55
CA ALA A 812 -35.80 -15.35 -9.87
C ALA A 812 -36.97 -15.44 -10.87
N VAL A 813 -36.88 -16.40 -11.78
CA VAL A 813 -37.91 -16.70 -12.78
C VAL A 813 -38.89 -17.72 -12.21
N THR A 814 -40.18 -17.42 -12.25
CA THR A 814 -41.24 -18.29 -11.71
C THR A 814 -41.46 -19.58 -12.50
N THR A 815 -41.26 -19.56 -13.82
CA THR A 815 -41.33 -20.75 -14.67
C THR A 815 -40.12 -20.79 -15.59
N PRO A 816 -38.97 -21.27 -15.10
CA PRO A 816 -37.74 -21.32 -15.87
C PRO A 816 -37.88 -22.16 -17.14
N LYS A 817 -37.43 -21.61 -18.27
CA LYS A 817 -37.34 -22.31 -19.55
C LYS A 817 -35.88 -22.34 -19.99
N SER A 818 -35.21 -23.45 -19.67
CA SER A 818 -33.83 -23.68 -20.08
C SER A 818 -33.78 -24.34 -21.46
N PRO A 819 -32.86 -23.91 -22.34
CA PRO A 819 -32.56 -24.67 -23.55
C PRO A 819 -31.89 -26.01 -23.19
N THR A 820 -32.10 -27.02 -24.04
CA THR A 820 -31.41 -28.30 -23.92
C THR A 820 -30.00 -28.22 -24.47
N GLN A 821 -29.75 -27.36 -25.46
CA GLN A 821 -28.44 -27.16 -26.08
C GLN A 821 -28.29 -25.74 -26.63
N LEU A 822 -27.10 -25.15 -26.44
CA LEU A 822 -26.67 -23.90 -27.06
C LEU A 822 -25.65 -24.18 -28.16
N TYR A 823 -25.68 -23.36 -29.21
CA TYR A 823 -24.69 -23.32 -30.28
C TYR A 823 -24.13 -21.91 -30.40
N PHE A 824 -22.84 -21.75 -30.12
CA PHE A 824 -22.08 -20.54 -30.35
C PHE A 824 -21.53 -20.60 -31.77
N VAL A 825 -22.23 -19.94 -32.70
CA VAL A 825 -21.91 -19.97 -34.14
C VAL A 825 -21.03 -18.78 -34.49
N PRO A 826 -19.75 -18.99 -34.88
CA PRO A 826 -18.87 -17.89 -35.20
C PRO A 826 -19.45 -17.01 -36.30
N ARG A 827 -19.34 -15.70 -36.10
CA ARG A 827 -19.69 -14.69 -37.09
C ARG A 827 -18.91 -14.93 -38.39
N VAL A 828 -19.60 -14.82 -39.52
CA VAL A 828 -19.03 -15.15 -40.84
C VAL A 828 -17.77 -14.35 -41.13
N GLU A 829 -17.74 -13.11 -40.63
CA GLU A 829 -16.64 -12.17 -40.75
C GLU A 829 -15.37 -12.68 -40.05
N LEU A 830 -15.49 -13.50 -39.00
CA LEU A 830 -14.35 -14.09 -38.27
C LEU A 830 -13.90 -15.43 -38.86
N LYS A 831 -14.82 -16.18 -39.49
CA LYS A 831 -14.52 -17.49 -40.10
C LYS A 831 -13.44 -17.42 -41.17
N THR A 832 -13.38 -16.32 -41.91
CA THR A 832 -12.42 -16.14 -43.02
C THR A 832 -11.28 -15.17 -42.68
N ARG A 833 -11.27 -14.59 -41.47
CA ARG A 833 -10.28 -13.58 -41.07
C ARG A 833 -8.93 -14.18 -40.70
N PHE A 834 -8.93 -15.39 -40.15
CA PHE A 834 -7.78 -15.96 -39.46
C PHE A 834 -7.23 -17.20 -40.17
N SER A 835 -5.93 -17.42 -40.01
CA SER A 835 -5.21 -18.50 -40.69
C SER A 835 -5.60 -19.86 -40.13
N SER A 836 -5.72 -20.85 -41.01
CA SER A 836 -5.84 -22.26 -40.59
C SER A 836 -4.49 -22.92 -40.36
N ALA A 837 -3.38 -22.30 -40.77
CA ALA A 837 -2.03 -22.87 -40.64
C ALA A 837 -1.52 -22.79 -39.18
N PRO A 838 -0.59 -23.66 -38.74
CA PRO A 838 -0.06 -23.65 -37.38
C PRO A 838 0.54 -22.29 -36.96
N HIS A 839 0.01 -21.72 -35.88
CA HIS A 839 0.50 -20.51 -35.23
C HIS A 839 -0.10 -20.42 -33.81
N ASP A 840 0.31 -19.44 -33.01
CA ASP A 840 -0.33 -19.19 -31.72
C ASP A 840 -1.64 -18.42 -31.91
N PHE A 841 -2.78 -19.11 -31.75
CA PHE A 841 -4.12 -18.52 -31.93
C PHE A 841 -4.37 -17.26 -31.10
N ARG A 842 -3.62 -17.06 -30.01
CA ARG A 842 -3.80 -15.89 -29.14
C ARG A 842 -3.39 -14.61 -29.85
N THR A 843 -2.43 -14.66 -30.78
CA THR A 843 -2.04 -13.48 -31.57
C THR A 843 -3.20 -12.98 -32.41
N ASP A 844 -3.98 -13.88 -33.00
CA ASP A 844 -5.21 -13.57 -33.73
C ASP A 844 -6.27 -12.95 -32.81
N LEU A 845 -6.54 -13.60 -31.67
CA LEU A 845 -7.57 -13.16 -30.73
C LEU A 845 -7.27 -11.80 -30.09
N LEU A 846 -6.00 -11.49 -29.81
CA LEU A 846 -5.58 -10.20 -29.27
C LEU A 846 -5.79 -9.03 -30.25
N THR A 847 -6.07 -9.31 -31.54
CA THR A 847 -6.46 -8.27 -32.52
C THR A 847 -7.93 -7.84 -32.42
N LEU A 848 -8.72 -8.49 -31.56
CA LEU A 848 -10.16 -8.23 -31.42
C LEU A 848 -10.43 -7.15 -30.37
N THR A 849 -11.20 -6.14 -30.76
CA THR A 849 -11.50 -4.96 -29.95
C THR A 849 -12.97 -4.92 -29.50
N ALA A 850 -13.28 -4.02 -28.56
CA ALA A 850 -14.65 -3.76 -28.13
C ALA A 850 -15.57 -3.44 -29.33
N GLY A 851 -16.81 -3.92 -29.28
CA GLY A 851 -17.79 -3.85 -30.36
C GLY A 851 -17.72 -5.02 -31.35
N THR A 852 -16.68 -5.86 -31.29
CA THR A 852 -16.61 -7.06 -32.14
C THR A 852 -17.68 -8.06 -31.73
N LYS A 853 -18.55 -8.45 -32.67
CA LYS A 853 -19.49 -9.56 -32.51
C LYS A 853 -18.78 -10.87 -32.79
N LEU A 854 -18.76 -11.79 -31.82
CA LEU A 854 -18.02 -13.05 -31.93
C LEU A 854 -18.90 -14.21 -32.42
N TYR A 855 -20.08 -14.33 -31.82
CA TYR A 855 -20.97 -15.47 -32.05
C TYR A 855 -22.42 -15.02 -32.21
N ASP A 856 -23.11 -15.60 -33.18
CA ASP A 856 -24.56 -15.74 -33.12
C ASP A 856 -24.87 -16.94 -32.22
N VAL A 857 -25.72 -16.76 -31.21
CA VAL A 857 -26.07 -17.83 -30.27
C VAL A 857 -27.42 -18.42 -30.67
N TYR A 858 -27.44 -19.73 -30.94
CA TYR A 858 -28.66 -20.48 -31.23
C TYR A 858 -28.97 -21.44 -30.09
N ALA A 859 -30.24 -21.76 -29.90
CA ALA A 859 -30.69 -22.66 -28.84
C ALA A 859 -31.86 -23.53 -29.28
N THR A 860 -31.92 -24.75 -28.76
CA THR A 860 -33.02 -25.70 -28.99
C THR A 860 -33.57 -26.23 -27.67
N SER A 861 -34.85 -26.63 -27.69
CA SER A 861 -35.52 -27.40 -26.62
C SER A 861 -35.62 -28.89 -26.97
N MET A 862 -35.13 -29.30 -28.14
CA MET A 862 -35.20 -30.68 -28.59
C MET A 862 -34.33 -31.58 -27.72
N GLU A 863 -34.88 -32.71 -27.29
CA GLU A 863 -34.20 -33.66 -26.42
C GLU A 863 -32.91 -34.22 -27.06
N ILE A 864 -31.85 -34.34 -26.24
CA ILE A 864 -30.59 -34.96 -26.65
C ILE A 864 -30.75 -36.48 -26.69
N LYS A 865 -30.96 -37.00 -27.90
CA LYS A 865 -30.93 -38.42 -28.22
C LYS A 865 -29.56 -38.84 -28.75
N THR A 866 -29.09 -40.00 -28.29
CA THR A 866 -27.86 -40.66 -28.75
C THR A 866 -28.18 -42.06 -29.27
N SER A 867 -27.32 -42.57 -30.15
CA SER A 867 -27.40 -43.94 -30.67
C SER A 867 -26.00 -44.51 -30.80
N ILE A 868 -25.85 -45.81 -30.52
CA ILE A 868 -24.61 -46.55 -30.78
C ILE A 868 -24.32 -46.66 -32.29
N ILE A 869 -25.32 -46.44 -33.14
CA ILE A 869 -25.18 -46.43 -34.60
C ILE A 869 -24.79 -45.00 -35.03
N PRO A 870 -23.58 -44.77 -35.57
CA PRO A 870 -23.09 -43.42 -35.86
C PRO A 870 -23.96 -42.64 -36.85
N SER A 871 -24.53 -43.30 -37.86
CA SER A 871 -25.44 -42.65 -38.83
C SER A 871 -26.70 -42.10 -38.16
N ILE A 872 -27.31 -42.85 -37.24
CA ILE A 872 -28.51 -42.43 -36.50
C ILE A 872 -28.16 -41.30 -35.53
N SER A 873 -27.03 -41.40 -34.83
CA SER A 873 -26.54 -40.34 -33.93
C SER A 873 -26.34 -39.02 -34.70
N ARG A 874 -25.75 -39.07 -35.90
CA ARG A 874 -25.62 -37.92 -36.80
C ARG A 874 -26.98 -37.36 -37.22
N THR A 875 -27.95 -38.21 -37.55
CA THR A 875 -29.32 -37.77 -37.87
C THR A 875 -29.96 -37.02 -36.70
N TYR A 876 -29.88 -37.55 -35.48
CA TYR A 876 -30.40 -36.86 -34.29
C TYR A 876 -29.69 -35.53 -34.03
N ALA A 877 -28.37 -35.47 -34.21
CA ALA A 877 -27.62 -34.22 -34.08
C ALA A 877 -28.07 -33.18 -35.11
N SER A 878 -28.23 -33.56 -36.39
CA SER A 878 -28.71 -32.66 -37.44
C SER A 878 -30.14 -32.18 -37.20
N GLN A 879 -31.05 -33.06 -36.77
CA GLN A 879 -32.41 -32.68 -36.42
C GLN A 879 -32.43 -31.66 -35.27
N ARG A 880 -31.65 -31.89 -34.21
CA ARG A 880 -31.50 -30.93 -33.11
C ARG A 880 -30.95 -29.59 -33.60
N ARG A 881 -29.87 -29.60 -34.38
CA ARG A 881 -29.27 -28.37 -34.91
C ARG A 881 -30.24 -27.58 -35.79
N ASN A 882 -31.02 -28.27 -36.62
CA ASN A 882 -32.04 -27.67 -37.49
C ASN A 882 -33.23 -27.09 -36.71
N SER A 883 -33.53 -27.61 -35.51
CA SER A 883 -34.56 -27.07 -34.62
C SER A 883 -34.10 -25.85 -33.82
N ALA A 884 -32.81 -25.53 -33.83
CA ALA A 884 -32.27 -24.44 -33.03
C ALA A 884 -32.62 -23.08 -33.64
N ILE A 885 -33.08 -22.15 -32.80
CA ILE A 885 -33.41 -20.78 -33.19
C ILE A 885 -32.37 -19.81 -32.65
N LYS A 886 -32.12 -18.70 -33.36
CA LYS A 886 -31.22 -17.65 -32.88
C LYS A 886 -31.85 -16.97 -31.67
N ILE A 887 -31.12 -16.93 -30.56
CA ILE A 887 -31.58 -16.33 -29.29
C ILE A 887 -30.83 -15.06 -28.92
N GLY A 888 -29.68 -14.79 -29.55
CA GLY A 888 -28.92 -13.58 -29.28
C GLY A 888 -27.59 -13.53 -30.00
N GLU A 889 -26.81 -12.50 -29.67
CA GLU A 889 -25.46 -12.25 -30.18
C GLU A 889 -24.51 -12.01 -29.01
N MET A 890 -23.28 -12.54 -29.12
CA MET A 890 -22.22 -12.32 -28.15
C MET A 890 -21.28 -11.23 -28.68
N GLU A 891 -21.23 -10.09 -27.98
CA GLU A 891 -20.47 -8.90 -28.40
C GLU A 891 -19.45 -8.50 -27.33
N LEU A 892 -18.22 -8.23 -27.76
CA LEU A 892 -17.17 -7.74 -26.88
C LEU A 892 -17.46 -6.32 -26.38
N THR A 893 -17.24 -6.09 -25.10
CA THR A 893 -17.31 -4.75 -24.48
C THR A 893 -15.94 -4.27 -23.98
N SER A 894 -14.89 -5.08 -24.19
CA SER A 894 -13.48 -4.69 -24.08
C SER A 894 -12.67 -5.34 -25.21
N PRO A 895 -11.42 -4.92 -25.45
CA PRO A 895 -10.46 -5.74 -26.17
C PRO A 895 -10.21 -7.09 -25.48
N MET A 896 -9.77 -8.07 -26.27
CA MET A 896 -9.21 -9.32 -25.73
C MET A 896 -7.83 -9.08 -25.12
N ILE A 897 -7.58 -9.66 -23.96
CA ILE A 897 -6.26 -9.64 -23.30
C ILE A 897 -5.84 -11.05 -22.88
N ALA A 898 -4.52 -11.30 -22.88
CA ALA A 898 -3.94 -12.44 -22.19
C ALA A 898 -3.64 -12.02 -20.75
N SER A 899 -3.95 -12.87 -19.77
CA SER A 899 -3.82 -12.51 -18.36
C SER A 899 -3.67 -13.77 -17.51
N THR A 900 -2.75 -13.75 -16.53
CA THR A 900 -2.60 -14.88 -15.59
C THR A 900 -3.84 -15.03 -14.69
N PHE A 901 -4.57 -13.94 -14.41
CA PHE A 901 -5.83 -13.98 -13.67
C PHE A 901 -6.93 -14.77 -14.39
N GLY A 902 -6.88 -14.86 -15.72
CA GLY A 902 -7.75 -15.76 -16.48
C GLY A 902 -7.58 -17.24 -16.10
N ASP A 903 -6.42 -17.60 -15.55
CA ASP A 903 -6.07 -18.96 -15.15
C ASP A 903 -6.29 -19.22 -13.65
N SER A 904 -5.75 -18.36 -12.81
CA SER A 904 -5.75 -18.55 -11.35
C SER A 904 -6.85 -17.77 -10.62
N GLY A 905 -7.57 -16.88 -11.31
CA GLY A 905 -8.40 -15.87 -10.67
C GLY A 905 -9.88 -15.89 -10.99
N VAL A 906 -10.28 -16.26 -12.20
CA VAL A 906 -11.71 -16.39 -12.56
C VAL A 906 -12.18 -17.84 -12.47
N PHE A 907 -13.24 -18.06 -11.69
CA PHE A 907 -13.83 -19.38 -11.51
C PHE A 907 -15.06 -19.58 -12.37
N PHE A 908 -15.04 -20.59 -13.25
CA PHE A 908 -16.21 -21.00 -14.04
C PHE A 908 -16.73 -22.32 -13.49
N LYS A 909 -17.90 -22.30 -12.84
CA LYS A 909 -18.61 -23.50 -12.36
C LYS A 909 -19.19 -24.27 -13.55
N HIS A 910 -19.22 -25.60 -13.44
CA HIS A 910 -19.94 -26.49 -14.34
C HIS A 910 -21.22 -26.99 -13.65
N GLN A 911 -22.38 -26.80 -14.28
CA GLN A 911 -23.62 -27.39 -13.80
C GLN A 911 -23.77 -28.81 -14.37
N ARG A 912 -23.93 -29.79 -13.50
CA ARG A 912 -23.99 -31.20 -13.89
C ARG A 912 -25.41 -31.66 -14.15
N ASN A 913 -25.56 -32.81 -14.79
CA ASN A 913 -26.87 -33.43 -14.99
C ASN A 913 -27.57 -33.80 -13.67
N GLU A 914 -26.80 -34.05 -12.61
CA GLU A 914 -27.29 -34.40 -11.26
C GLU A 914 -27.85 -33.19 -10.50
N ASP A 915 -27.54 -31.97 -10.95
CA ASP A 915 -27.99 -30.73 -10.31
C ASP A 915 -29.34 -30.24 -10.88
N LYS A 916 -30.09 -31.12 -11.57
CA LYS A 916 -31.40 -30.83 -12.20
C LYS A 916 -32.54 -30.58 -11.25
#